data_AF-A0A946S1R0-F1
#
_entry.id   AF-A0A946S1R0-F1
#
_cell.length_a   1.000
_cell.length_b   1.000
_cell.length_c   1.000
_cell.angle_alpha   90.00
_cell.angle_beta   90.00
_cell.angle_gamma   90.00
#
_symmetry.space_group_name_H-M   'P 1'
#
loop_
_entity.id
_entity.type
_entity.pdbx_description
1 polymer ?
#
loop_
_entity_poly.entity_id
_entity_poly.type
_entity_poly.pdbx_seq_one_letter_code
_entity_poly.pdbx_strand_id
1 'polypeptide(L)'
;MDPRQGRIYQDLFKSGWINGLSCSTTFEMGIDLGDLQAVAMSNVPPSIANYRQRSGRAGRRTSGTAFILTWASNRPHDQTYYENPAEIIGGNVAIPYIFLENPFIIRRHANAILLSQFLRYRKSQGVKTKDLHETGDFFDLVYQSDPHINFLADWITLQHPIIQDLLQEFLDLLPGQEENFIDQSIQNFQADITKINLLQYQKITEYYIAQIEILGKKSIDTTTTTRESNTLDKQKQYYRKLLDRLRSEPLINFLSSKGLLPSYSFPLHTVELMLPMDARKTEHLRLERDLSQAIREYAPGSEIVADKRIWRSEKPVFWRDTVHEWEYRICKHCHNLEMGDGPGIPIPALEQCPICSETDFGKRQKFVVPDGFLADKRSGKPAKQYVNIEPSQMRSAILPLKNLDETQVGDLLFLAYEREGQLLYVNEGKFGKGFNFPLEGFGLTVPKEGVKKNFSLGHIQTTDTLHIRFSGSEQFKVPPPHNDSFWFSLMYAIIHAASHALQIERKDIDGVLSPRKHDDSWEQTIVLYDNVPGGAGHVKAIRDRFQEVLEDAIRVLNCPDCSPEISCHHCLRDYRNQYFHHLLVREHALDFLESVSASLNPLEGEIDSASKVISGNPNTWLLRNIENSRQSVDIAIEHLSLGHPNGEAFTWFDTFSGLLNKGCSIKLNLLKMPDDTPKGLSISRQLMVLLDRGMTVYKVNQLPEWQIIIDKEDPTNNRAISSASDIFISLGERIGTDQLLTTSSIVGVKKVLDGWKSTQSRPLTGDDFTPPESVKVINLHASSKSYVSIESLFTEVFSKPCKQILVNDPYLLDRDRVFLLEPYMKLAAAHEDLERVTVHTKRSQDFSKQQQAEAELNQMFDNLIEFKHKPLEHDRYILITRTDGEKARIILGRGFDFIQTDGSIRPTFIIIEDPVLSK
;
A
#
# COMPACT_ATOMS: atom_id res chain seq x y z
N MET A 1 8.35 12.61 24.99
CA MET A 1 8.97 12.21 26.27
C MET A 1 9.97 13.30 26.66
N ASP A 2 10.05 13.66 27.93
CA ASP A 2 11.07 14.61 28.41
C ASP A 2 12.50 14.08 28.13
N PRO A 3 13.45 14.90 27.64
CA PRO A 3 14.80 14.45 27.31
C PRO A 3 15.58 13.81 28.48
N ARG A 4 15.38 14.30 29.72
CA ARG A 4 16.06 13.73 30.89
C ARG A 4 15.51 12.35 31.21
N GLN A 5 14.19 12.19 31.14
CA GLN A 5 13.55 10.89 31.34
C GLN A 5 13.99 9.88 30.27
N GLY A 6 14.12 10.31 29.02
CA GLY A 6 14.62 9.47 27.93
C GLY A 6 16.05 8.95 28.20
N ARG A 7 16.93 9.82 28.71
CA ARG A 7 18.30 9.45 29.06
C ARG A 7 18.36 8.45 30.21
N ILE A 8 17.53 8.62 31.24
CA ILE A 8 17.44 7.66 32.35
C ILE A 8 17.07 6.26 31.85
N TYR A 9 16.08 6.14 30.96
CA TYR A 9 15.71 4.84 30.40
C TYR A 9 16.81 4.22 29.53
N GLN A 10 17.56 5.04 28.79
CA GLN A 10 18.72 4.55 28.03
C GLN A 10 19.81 3.99 28.96
N ASP A 11 20.12 4.70 30.05
CA ASP A 11 21.15 4.27 31.01
C ASP A 11 20.72 2.98 31.74
N LEU A 12 19.45 2.89 32.15
CA LEU A 12 18.88 1.69 32.77
C LEU A 12 18.85 0.48 31.81
N PHE A 13 18.62 0.72 30.52
CA PHE A 13 18.67 -0.33 29.50
C PHE A 13 20.10 -0.81 29.26
N LYS A 14 21.07 0.11 29.09
CA LYS A 14 22.50 -0.22 28.93
C LYS A 14 23.06 -1.02 30.10
N SER A 15 22.61 -0.71 31.31
CA SER A 15 23.02 -1.40 32.53
C SER A 15 22.29 -2.71 32.78
N GLY A 16 21.32 -3.09 31.94
CA GLY A 16 20.59 -4.36 32.02
C GLY A 16 19.44 -4.39 33.03
N TRP A 17 19.10 -3.26 33.67
CA TRP A 17 17.92 -3.14 34.54
C TRP A 17 16.61 -3.12 33.76
N ILE A 18 16.65 -2.67 32.50
CA ILE A 18 15.55 -2.77 31.56
C ILE A 18 15.97 -3.71 30.43
N ASN A 19 15.19 -4.76 30.20
CA ASN A 19 15.47 -5.77 29.17
C ASN A 19 14.75 -5.51 27.84
N GLY A 20 13.83 -4.54 27.78
CA GLY A 20 13.08 -4.20 26.57
C GLY A 20 12.69 -2.72 26.54
N LEU A 21 12.87 -2.09 25.38
CA LEU A 21 12.44 -0.72 25.11
C LEU A 21 11.50 -0.70 23.92
N SER A 22 10.32 -0.08 24.10
CA SER A 22 9.40 0.23 23.01
C SER A 22 9.64 1.67 22.55
N CYS A 23 10.17 1.83 21.34
CA CYS A 23 10.63 3.10 20.81
C CYS A 23 9.92 3.48 19.51
N SER A 24 9.81 4.78 19.22
CA SER A 24 9.45 5.26 17.87
C SER A 24 10.69 5.39 16.98
N THR A 25 10.51 5.88 15.76
CA THR A 25 11.60 6.18 14.80
C THR A 25 12.66 7.15 15.34
N THR A 26 12.40 7.82 16.46
CA THR A 26 13.39 8.66 17.17
C THR A 26 14.62 7.89 17.63
N PHE A 27 14.55 6.56 17.76
CA PHE A 27 15.69 5.69 18.08
C PHE A 27 16.36 5.08 16.85
N GLU A 28 15.89 5.42 15.65
CA GLU A 28 16.44 4.92 14.39
C GLU A 28 17.82 5.52 14.09
N MET A 29 18.06 6.78 14.47
CA MET A 29 19.32 7.50 14.27
C MET A 29 19.99 7.89 15.59
N GLY A 30 21.33 7.78 15.63
CA GLY A 30 22.18 8.52 16.57
C GLY A 30 22.24 8.09 18.04
N ILE A 31 21.41 7.16 18.51
CA ILE A 31 21.48 6.68 19.90
C ILE A 31 22.29 5.38 19.95
N ASP A 32 23.38 5.39 20.71
CA ASP A 32 24.11 4.18 21.08
C ASP A 32 23.38 3.53 22.26
N LEU A 33 22.74 2.38 22.03
CA LEU A 33 22.08 1.57 23.07
C LEU A 33 22.96 0.38 23.53
N GLY A 34 24.22 0.32 23.08
CA GLY A 34 25.04 -0.88 23.20
C GLY A 34 24.59 -1.98 22.24
N ASP A 35 24.87 -3.23 22.60
CA ASP A 35 24.65 -4.40 21.74
C ASP A 35 23.27 -5.01 22.00
N LEU A 36 22.34 -4.89 21.04
CA LEU A 36 21.06 -5.58 21.12
C LEU A 36 21.20 -7.04 20.67
N GLN A 37 20.49 -7.94 21.35
CA GLN A 37 20.32 -9.34 20.90
C GLN A 37 19.13 -9.48 19.95
N ALA A 38 18.07 -8.71 20.18
CA ALA A 38 16.84 -8.79 19.42
C ALA A 38 16.28 -7.41 19.05
N VAL A 39 15.70 -7.30 17.86
CA VAL A 39 14.93 -6.15 17.40
C VAL A 39 13.58 -6.67 16.90
N ALA A 40 12.50 -6.12 17.45
CA ALA A 40 11.14 -6.40 16.99
C ALA A 40 10.53 -5.12 16.40
N MET A 41 10.09 -5.20 15.15
CA MET A 41 9.46 -4.10 14.40
C MET A 41 7.96 -4.39 14.27
N SER A 42 7.12 -3.43 14.67
CA SER A 42 5.65 -3.55 14.64
C SER A 42 5.03 -3.46 13.24
N ASN A 43 5.80 -3.04 12.25
CA ASN A 43 5.41 -2.88 10.86
C ASN A 43 6.65 -3.04 9.97
N VAL A 44 6.46 -3.28 8.68
CA VAL A 44 7.56 -3.20 7.72
C VAL A 44 8.02 -1.72 7.67
N PRO A 45 9.32 -1.44 7.90
CA PRO A 45 9.88 -0.08 7.79
C PRO A 45 9.66 0.52 6.39
N PRO A 46 9.45 1.85 6.26
CA PRO A 46 9.04 2.47 5.00
C PRO A 46 10.02 2.31 3.83
N SER A 47 11.30 2.12 4.13
CA SER A 47 12.34 1.90 3.13
C SER A 47 13.35 0.85 3.60
N ILE A 48 14.12 0.34 2.64
CA ILE A 48 15.24 -0.57 2.87
C ILE A 48 16.28 0.08 3.80
N ALA A 49 16.51 1.40 3.66
CA ALA A 49 17.40 2.13 4.55
C ALA A 49 16.93 2.08 6.00
N ASN A 50 15.63 2.30 6.24
CA ASN A 50 15.06 2.24 7.58
C ASN A 50 15.17 0.82 8.15
N TYR A 51 14.89 -0.20 7.34
CA TYR A 51 15.00 -1.60 7.74
C TYR A 51 16.43 -1.94 8.17
N ARG A 52 17.44 -1.60 7.35
CA ARG A 52 18.85 -1.84 7.66
C ARG A 52 19.31 -1.10 8.90
N GLN A 53 18.90 0.16 9.08
CA GLN A 53 19.25 0.94 10.28
C GLN A 53 18.65 0.34 11.56
N ARG A 54 17.41 -0.16 11.51
CA ARG A 54 16.73 -0.77 12.66
C ARG A 54 17.26 -2.18 12.96
N SER A 55 17.35 -3.04 11.95
CA SER A 55 17.86 -4.41 12.10
C SER A 55 19.33 -4.46 12.51
N GLY A 56 20.16 -3.57 11.96
CA GLY A 56 21.59 -3.43 12.30
C GLY A 56 21.88 -2.93 13.73
N ARG A 57 20.85 -2.71 14.55
CA ARG A 57 21.00 -2.50 15.99
C ARG A 57 21.25 -3.81 16.74
N ALA A 58 20.78 -4.94 16.21
CA ALA A 58 21.09 -6.25 16.75
C ALA A 58 22.36 -6.85 16.11
N GLY A 59 23.07 -7.73 16.84
CA GLY A 59 24.12 -8.56 16.25
C GLY A 59 25.51 -7.94 16.12
N ARG A 60 25.86 -6.95 16.94
CA ARG A 60 27.18 -6.28 16.89
C ARG A 60 28.34 -7.09 17.48
N ARG A 61 28.08 -8.16 18.24
CA ARG A 61 29.11 -9.05 18.80
C ARG A 61 29.34 -10.28 17.93
N THR A 62 30.59 -10.73 17.89
CA THR A 62 31.01 -12.01 17.29
C THR A 62 30.48 -13.25 18.00
N SER A 63 29.87 -13.12 19.18
CA SER A 63 29.55 -14.25 20.07
C SER A 63 28.07 -14.59 20.21
N GLY A 64 27.16 -14.02 19.40
CA GLY A 64 25.73 -14.31 19.54
C GLY A 64 24.94 -14.12 18.25
N THR A 65 23.95 -14.98 18.04
CA THR A 65 23.00 -14.87 16.93
C THR A 65 22.04 -13.71 17.16
N ALA A 66 21.92 -12.80 16.19
CA ALA A 66 20.94 -11.73 16.22
C ALA A 66 19.54 -12.25 15.86
N PHE A 67 18.51 -11.79 16.56
CA PHE A 67 17.12 -12.10 16.24
C PHE A 67 16.38 -10.85 15.77
N ILE A 68 15.91 -10.83 14.52
CA ILE A 68 15.18 -9.71 13.94
C ILE A 68 13.78 -10.21 13.59
N LEU A 69 12.76 -9.62 14.20
CA LEU A 69 11.35 -9.92 13.93
C LEU A 69 10.69 -8.70 13.31
N THR A 70 10.09 -8.88 12.13
CA THR A 70 9.27 -7.84 11.48
C THR A 70 7.84 -8.33 11.41
N TRP A 71 6.93 -7.58 12.03
CA TRP A 71 5.50 -7.81 11.89
C TRP A 71 5.00 -7.10 10.63
N ALA A 72 4.50 -7.83 9.64
CA ALA A 72 3.87 -7.24 8.45
C ALA A 72 2.40 -6.95 8.74
N SER A 73 2.01 -5.67 8.72
CA SER A 73 0.60 -5.27 8.87
C SER A 73 -0.16 -5.46 7.57
N ASN A 74 -1.49 -5.44 7.63
CA ASN A 74 -2.34 -5.48 6.42
C ASN A 74 -2.32 -4.11 5.71
N ARG A 75 -1.21 -3.76 5.06
CA ARG A 75 -0.97 -2.52 4.30
C ARG A 75 -0.27 -2.87 2.98
N PRO A 76 -0.46 -2.12 1.87
CA PRO A 76 0.03 -2.54 0.56
C PRO A 76 1.54 -2.78 0.57
N HIS A 77 2.25 -1.75 1.02
CA HIS A 77 3.68 -1.78 1.28
C HIS A 77 4.15 -2.99 2.11
N ASP A 78 3.51 -3.27 3.26
CA ASP A 78 3.94 -4.35 4.15
C ASP A 78 3.70 -5.74 3.52
N GLN A 79 2.61 -5.90 2.76
CA GLN A 79 2.26 -7.17 2.13
C GLN A 79 3.16 -7.45 0.92
N THR A 80 3.54 -6.43 0.14
CA THR A 80 4.54 -6.56 -0.93
C THR A 80 5.84 -7.19 -0.41
N TYR A 81 6.36 -6.70 0.72
CA TYR A 81 7.57 -7.25 1.34
C TYR A 81 7.33 -8.53 2.16
N TYR A 82 6.08 -8.88 2.47
CA TYR A 82 5.76 -10.16 3.09
C TYR A 82 5.87 -11.31 2.07
N GLU A 83 5.45 -11.08 0.83
CA GLU A 83 5.54 -12.06 -0.25
C GLU A 83 6.98 -12.25 -0.74
N ASN A 84 7.75 -11.17 -0.82
CA ASN A 84 9.17 -11.23 -1.16
C ASN A 84 10.06 -10.55 -0.10
N PRO A 85 10.28 -11.18 1.07
CA PRO A 85 11.09 -10.60 2.16
C PRO A 85 12.53 -10.29 1.78
N ALA A 86 13.07 -10.93 0.73
CA ALA A 86 14.43 -10.68 0.27
C ALA A 86 14.62 -9.22 -0.21
N GLU A 87 13.58 -8.57 -0.74
CA GLU A 87 13.67 -7.19 -1.22
C GLU A 87 13.91 -6.19 -0.08
N ILE A 88 13.19 -6.28 1.04
CA ILE A 88 13.40 -5.34 2.16
C ILE A 88 14.72 -5.60 2.92
N ILE A 89 15.15 -6.86 2.99
CA ILE A 89 16.37 -7.27 3.70
C ILE A 89 17.62 -6.97 2.88
N GLY A 90 17.63 -7.45 1.63
CA GLY A 90 18.79 -7.47 0.74
C GLY A 90 18.77 -6.38 -0.34
N GLY A 91 17.66 -5.66 -0.53
CA GLY A 91 17.49 -4.70 -1.62
C GLY A 91 18.44 -3.50 -1.57
N ASN A 92 18.39 -2.69 -2.62
CA ASN A 92 19.25 -1.52 -2.76
C ASN A 92 18.69 -0.32 -2.00
N VAL A 93 19.55 0.34 -1.23
CA VAL A 93 19.20 1.61 -0.59
C VAL A 93 19.22 2.70 -1.65
N ALA A 94 18.09 3.38 -1.85
CA ALA A 94 18.02 4.53 -2.75
C ALA A 94 18.98 5.63 -2.28
N ILE A 95 19.64 6.31 -3.22
CA ILE A 95 20.49 7.45 -2.93
C ILE A 95 19.58 8.61 -2.49
N PRO A 96 19.82 9.25 -1.33
CA PRO A 96 19.06 10.41 -0.91
C PRO A 96 19.14 11.51 -1.95
N TYR A 97 17.98 11.99 -2.39
CA TYR A 97 17.86 13.13 -3.30
C TYR A 97 17.73 14.42 -2.50
N ILE A 98 18.50 15.45 -2.85
CA ILE A 98 18.40 16.78 -2.25
C ILE A 98 17.86 17.73 -3.31
N PHE A 99 16.68 18.29 -3.05
CA PHE A 99 16.04 19.24 -3.94
C PHE A 99 16.44 20.68 -3.58
N LEU A 100 17.38 21.25 -4.33
CA LEU A 100 17.91 22.60 -4.10
C LEU A 100 17.14 23.70 -4.85
N GLU A 101 16.03 23.35 -5.51
CA GLU A 101 15.24 24.28 -6.33
C GLU A 101 13.96 24.76 -5.63
N ASN A 102 13.70 24.36 -4.38
CA ASN A 102 12.49 24.76 -3.64
C ASN A 102 12.55 26.26 -3.26
N PRO A 103 11.71 27.13 -3.85
CA PRO A 103 11.79 28.56 -3.64
C PRO A 103 11.43 28.99 -2.20
N PHE A 104 10.57 28.23 -1.50
CA PHE A 104 10.18 28.51 -0.12
C PHE A 104 11.33 28.25 0.85
N ILE A 105 12.08 27.16 0.66
CA ILE A 105 13.26 26.84 1.48
C ILE A 105 14.35 27.88 1.23
N ILE A 106 14.66 28.16 -0.03
CA ILE A 106 15.66 29.16 -0.43
C ILE A 106 15.33 30.53 0.18
N ARG A 107 14.08 31.01 0.05
CA ARG A 107 13.62 32.27 0.63
C ARG A 107 13.83 32.33 2.15
N ARG A 108 13.57 31.25 2.88
CA ARG A 108 13.79 31.21 4.34
C ARG A 108 15.27 31.31 4.71
N HIS A 109 16.15 30.66 3.94
CA HIS A 109 17.59 30.80 4.13
C HIS A 109 18.06 32.22 3.83
N ALA A 110 17.56 32.84 2.75
CA ALA A 110 17.81 34.26 2.47
C ALA A 110 17.32 35.16 3.62
N ASN A 111 16.10 34.95 4.13
CA ASN A 111 15.57 35.67 5.29
C ASN A 111 16.44 35.51 6.54
N ALA A 112 17.00 34.33 6.77
CA ALA A 112 17.89 34.07 7.90
C ALA A 112 19.22 34.83 7.76
N ILE A 113 19.79 34.89 6.55
CA ILE A 113 20.98 35.70 6.25
C ILE A 113 20.69 37.18 6.51
N LEU A 114 19.59 37.69 5.97
CA LEU A 114 19.16 39.08 6.14
C LEU A 114 18.94 39.44 7.61
N LEU A 115 18.19 38.62 8.35
CA LEU A 115 17.97 38.84 9.79
C LEU A 115 19.28 38.79 10.58
N SER A 116 20.17 37.84 10.27
CA SER A 116 21.48 37.73 10.93
C SER A 116 22.30 39.00 10.73
N GLN A 117 22.32 39.53 9.50
CA GLN A 117 23.04 40.74 9.17
C GLN A 117 22.41 41.99 9.81
N PHE A 118 21.08 42.06 9.84
CA PHE A 118 20.37 43.13 10.53
C PHE A 118 20.68 43.16 12.04
N LEU A 119 20.66 42.02 12.72
CA LEU A 119 20.99 41.94 14.14
C LEU A 119 22.47 42.29 14.42
N ARG A 120 23.40 41.91 13.52
CA ARG A 120 24.80 42.36 13.60
C ARG A 120 24.95 43.86 13.44
N TYR A 121 24.20 44.47 12.53
CA TYR A 121 24.14 45.92 12.37
C TYR A 121 23.60 46.61 13.64
N ARG A 122 22.49 46.13 14.22
CA ARG A 122 21.98 46.67 15.49
C ARG A 122 23.00 46.59 16.62
N LYS A 123 23.75 45.48 16.70
CA LYS A 123 24.86 45.34 17.65
C LYS A 123 25.98 46.35 17.40
N SER A 124 26.34 46.62 16.15
CA SER A 124 27.38 47.62 15.83
C SER A 124 26.94 49.06 16.13
N GLN A 125 25.63 49.33 16.15
CA GLN A 125 25.03 50.59 16.62
C GLN A 125 24.95 50.70 18.16
N GLY A 126 25.54 49.76 18.91
CA GLY A 126 25.65 49.82 20.37
C GLY A 126 24.53 49.12 21.14
N VAL A 127 23.61 48.40 20.47
CA VAL A 127 22.58 47.58 21.15
C VAL A 127 23.24 46.39 21.85
N LYS A 128 22.87 46.13 23.11
CA LYS A 128 23.42 45.01 23.89
C LYS A 128 22.84 43.70 23.35
N THR A 129 23.67 42.66 23.35
CA THR A 129 23.27 41.34 22.82
C THR A 129 22.02 40.77 23.49
N LYS A 130 21.86 40.96 24.81
CA LYS A 130 20.67 40.48 25.54
C LYS A 130 19.34 41.06 25.03
N ASP A 131 19.36 42.25 24.43
CA ASP A 131 18.17 42.97 23.97
C ASP A 131 17.86 42.64 22.48
N LEU A 132 18.60 41.71 21.85
CA LEU A 132 18.42 41.31 20.44
C LEU A 132 17.69 39.97 20.28
N HIS A 133 17.42 39.26 21.38
CA HIS A 133 17.00 37.85 21.34
C HIS A 133 15.51 37.64 21.63
N GLU A 134 14.83 38.59 22.25
CA GLU A 134 13.42 38.46 22.63
C GLU A 134 12.49 39.08 21.58
N THR A 135 11.32 38.47 21.40
CA THR A 135 10.31 38.94 20.44
C THR A 135 9.79 40.34 20.80
N GLY A 136 9.67 40.61 22.10
CA GLY A 136 9.25 41.91 22.62
C GLY A 136 10.20 43.05 22.24
N ASP A 137 11.51 42.84 22.35
CA ASP A 137 12.50 43.85 21.98
C ASP A 137 12.48 44.16 20.48
N PHE A 138 12.10 43.18 19.66
CA PHE A 138 12.06 43.33 18.22
C PHE A 138 10.81 44.04 17.71
N PHE A 139 9.63 43.75 18.29
CA PHE A 139 8.33 44.18 17.76
C PHE A 139 7.50 45.09 18.68
N ASP A 140 7.65 45.05 20.00
CA ASP A 140 6.67 45.63 20.92
C ASP A 140 6.72 47.16 21.01
N LEU A 141 5.71 47.83 20.45
CA LEU A 141 5.61 49.29 20.42
C LEU A 141 5.16 49.90 21.78
N VAL A 142 4.62 49.09 22.69
CA VAL A 142 4.05 49.56 23.97
C VAL A 142 5.08 49.45 25.10
N TYR A 143 5.94 48.43 25.04
CA TYR A 143 6.95 48.15 26.06
C TYR A 143 8.32 48.77 25.76
N GLN A 144 8.69 48.86 24.49
CA GLN A 144 9.94 49.46 24.03
C GLN A 144 9.69 50.83 23.41
N SER A 145 10.53 51.81 23.75
CA SER A 145 10.45 53.14 23.13
C SER A 145 10.83 53.14 21.65
N ASP A 146 11.67 52.19 21.21
CA ASP A 146 12.10 52.07 19.81
C ASP A 146 12.44 50.62 19.42
N PRO A 147 11.44 49.78 19.11
CA PRO A 147 11.65 48.38 18.78
C PRO A 147 12.50 48.20 17.52
N HIS A 148 13.24 47.10 17.43
CA HIS A 148 14.21 46.91 16.35
C HIS A 148 13.62 46.95 14.95
N ILE A 149 12.38 46.51 14.75
CA ILE A 149 11.73 46.55 13.44
C ILE A 149 11.70 47.96 12.79
N ASN A 150 11.70 49.03 13.59
CA ASN A 150 11.69 50.41 13.08
C ASN A 150 12.95 50.77 12.29
N PHE A 151 14.07 50.10 12.57
CA PHE A 151 15.37 50.36 11.91
C PHE A 151 15.58 49.52 10.65
N LEU A 152 14.63 48.66 10.29
CA LEU A 152 14.80 47.70 9.21
C LEU A 152 14.90 48.37 7.84
N ALA A 153 14.02 49.33 7.55
CA ALA A 153 13.99 50.03 6.26
C ALA A 153 15.27 50.88 6.03
N ASP A 154 15.70 51.58 7.08
CA ASP A 154 16.94 52.36 7.06
C ASP A 154 18.15 51.45 6.88
N TRP A 155 18.18 50.30 7.57
CA TRP A 155 19.25 49.32 7.41
C TRP A 155 19.33 48.78 5.98
N ILE A 156 18.20 48.39 5.36
CA ILE A 156 18.16 47.91 3.97
C ILE A 156 18.78 48.94 3.04
N THR A 157 18.44 50.23 3.23
CA THR A 157 18.94 51.32 2.41
C THR A 157 20.44 51.58 2.64
N LEU A 158 20.87 51.65 3.91
CA LEU A 158 22.25 52.00 4.29
C LEU A 158 23.25 50.86 4.04
N GLN A 159 22.80 49.61 4.06
CA GLN A 159 23.65 48.42 3.94
C GLN A 159 23.41 47.67 2.62
N HIS A 160 22.71 48.27 1.65
CA HIS A 160 22.35 47.64 0.38
C HIS A 160 23.53 46.93 -0.33
N PRO A 161 24.73 47.54 -0.47
CA PRO A 161 25.84 46.87 -1.14
C PRO A 161 26.29 45.59 -0.42
N ILE A 162 26.34 45.63 0.92
CA ILE A 162 26.74 44.48 1.74
C ILE A 162 25.68 43.38 1.69
N ILE A 163 24.40 43.76 1.68
CA ILE A 163 23.28 42.81 1.54
C ILE A 163 23.34 42.12 0.19
N GLN A 164 23.61 42.87 -0.88
CA GLN A 164 23.72 42.35 -2.23
C GLN A 164 24.87 41.35 -2.36
N ASP A 165 26.06 41.67 -1.85
CA ASP A 165 27.21 40.76 -1.86
C ASP A 165 26.91 39.45 -1.10
N LEU A 166 26.27 39.54 0.07
CA LEU A 166 25.90 38.38 0.88
C LEU A 166 24.87 37.47 0.19
N LEU A 167 23.86 38.07 -0.45
CA LEU A 167 22.85 37.30 -1.19
C LEU A 167 23.42 36.73 -2.48
N GLN A 168 24.37 37.40 -3.13
CA GLN A 168 25.08 36.88 -4.29
C GLN A 168 25.95 35.67 -3.93
N GLU A 169 26.71 35.73 -2.83
CA GLU A 169 27.49 34.58 -2.35
C GLU A 169 26.58 33.37 -2.05
N PHE A 170 25.40 33.61 -1.50
CA PHE A 170 24.40 32.57 -1.30
C PHE A 170 23.83 32.03 -2.62
N LEU A 171 23.58 32.92 -3.59
CA LEU A 171 23.05 32.58 -4.92
C LEU A 171 24.01 31.70 -5.71
N ASP A 172 25.32 31.97 -5.61
CA ASP A 172 26.38 31.22 -6.30
C ASP A 172 26.45 29.73 -5.87
N LEU A 173 25.83 29.39 -4.73
CA LEU A 173 25.72 28.01 -4.23
C LEU A 173 24.50 27.25 -4.77
N LEU A 174 23.57 27.92 -5.45
CA LEU A 174 22.28 27.37 -5.85
C LEU A 174 22.13 27.28 -7.38
N PRO A 175 21.58 26.17 -7.91
CA PRO A 175 21.34 26.04 -9.35
C PRO A 175 20.09 26.81 -9.80
N GLY A 176 20.16 27.41 -11.00
CA GLY A 176 18.98 27.77 -11.81
C GLY A 176 18.04 28.83 -11.23
N GLN A 177 18.57 29.89 -10.64
CA GLN A 177 17.78 30.96 -10.03
C GLN A 177 17.50 32.13 -10.98
N GLU A 178 16.44 32.89 -10.70
CA GLU A 178 15.99 34.03 -11.50
C GLU A 178 16.94 35.23 -11.44
N GLU A 179 17.00 36.02 -12.53
CA GLU A 179 17.85 37.23 -12.62
C GLU A 179 17.54 38.28 -11.51
N ASN A 180 16.33 38.27 -10.94
CA ASN A 180 15.87 39.26 -9.94
C ASN A 180 15.81 38.73 -8.50
N PHE A 181 16.42 37.57 -8.21
CA PHE A 181 16.29 36.90 -6.91
C PHE A 181 16.66 37.79 -5.70
N ILE A 182 17.73 38.58 -5.81
CA ILE A 182 18.25 39.40 -4.71
C ILE A 182 17.24 40.48 -4.29
N ASP A 183 16.80 41.29 -5.25
CA ASP A 183 15.85 42.37 -5.00
C ASP A 183 14.51 41.82 -4.51
N GLN A 184 14.04 40.74 -5.13
CA GLN A 184 12.81 40.06 -4.70
C GLN A 184 12.94 39.52 -3.28
N SER A 185 14.09 38.97 -2.89
CA SER A 185 14.35 38.46 -1.53
C SER A 185 14.32 39.57 -0.48
N ILE A 186 14.93 40.73 -0.76
CA ILE A 186 14.92 41.89 0.13
C ILE A 186 13.49 42.40 0.32
N GLN A 187 12.76 42.59 -0.78
CA GLN A 187 11.37 43.05 -0.75
C GLN A 187 10.46 42.07 -0.01
N ASN A 188 10.59 40.78 -0.31
CA ASN A 188 9.85 39.70 0.33
C ASN A 188 10.11 39.65 1.85
N PHE A 189 11.37 39.73 2.27
CA PHE A 189 11.74 39.73 3.68
C PHE A 189 11.11 40.91 4.43
N GLN A 190 11.22 42.12 3.86
CA GLN A 190 10.63 43.32 4.44
C GLN A 190 9.11 43.23 4.52
N ALA A 191 8.45 42.75 3.46
CA ALA A 191 7.01 42.58 3.41
C ALA A 191 6.52 41.54 4.43
N ASP A 192 7.16 40.37 4.50
CA ASP A 192 6.76 39.28 5.39
C ASP A 192 6.94 39.64 6.86
N ILE A 193 8.08 40.21 7.24
CA ILE A 193 8.34 40.57 8.65
C ILE A 193 7.42 41.71 9.11
N THR A 194 7.12 42.67 8.21
CA THR A 194 6.14 43.73 8.48
C THR A 194 4.74 43.16 8.63
N LYS A 195 4.35 42.21 7.77
CA LYS A 195 3.07 41.50 7.86
C LYS A 195 2.95 40.72 9.16
N ILE A 196 3.99 40.01 9.59
CA ILE A 196 4.04 39.29 10.86
C ILE A 196 3.88 40.27 12.03
N ASN A 197 4.56 41.41 11.99
CA ASN A 197 4.42 42.44 13.00
C ASN A 197 2.96 42.95 13.09
N LEU A 198 2.46 43.52 12.00
CA LEU A 198 1.19 44.25 11.99
C LEU A 198 -0.03 43.35 12.14
N LEU A 199 -0.03 42.18 11.49
CA LEU A 199 -1.21 41.31 11.42
C LEU A 199 -1.21 40.18 12.45
N GLN A 200 -0.10 39.96 13.16
CA GLN A 200 -0.02 38.89 14.17
C GLN A 200 0.49 39.43 15.50
N TYR A 201 1.72 39.93 15.57
CA TYR A 201 2.31 40.33 16.87
C TYR A 201 1.53 41.48 17.53
N GLN A 202 1.31 42.59 16.81
CA GLN A 202 0.58 43.75 17.35
C GLN A 202 -0.87 43.36 17.71
N LYS A 203 -1.57 42.65 16.82
CA LYS A 203 -2.95 42.22 17.08
C LYS A 203 -3.10 41.32 18.31
N ILE A 204 -2.17 40.38 18.52
CA ILE A 204 -2.19 39.51 19.70
C ILE A 204 -1.85 40.29 20.98
N THR A 205 -0.87 41.21 20.92
CA THR A 205 -0.50 42.01 22.10
C THR A 205 -1.58 43.02 22.47
N GLU A 206 -2.14 43.74 21.49
CA GLU A 206 -3.31 44.62 21.63
C GLU A 206 -4.48 43.87 22.29
N TYR A 207 -4.73 42.61 21.89
CA TYR A 207 -5.75 41.80 22.53
C TYR A 207 -5.50 41.60 24.01
N TYR A 208 -4.32 41.07 24.34
CA TYR A 208 -4.01 40.72 25.72
C TYR A 208 -4.04 41.97 26.60
N ILE A 209 -3.51 43.09 26.12
CA ILE A 209 -3.56 44.39 26.80
C ILE A 209 -5.02 44.83 27.02
N ALA A 210 -5.85 44.82 25.98
CA ALA A 210 -7.26 45.21 26.09
C ALA A 210 -8.04 44.32 27.05
N GLN A 211 -7.81 43.00 27.07
CA GLN A 211 -8.44 42.11 28.04
C GLN A 211 -8.00 42.41 29.47
N ILE A 212 -6.71 42.70 29.68
CA ILE A 212 -6.17 43.09 30.98
C ILE A 212 -6.83 44.38 31.47
N GLU A 213 -7.06 45.34 30.59
CA GLU A 213 -7.74 46.61 30.89
C GLU A 213 -9.23 46.42 31.18
N ILE A 214 -9.97 45.69 30.34
CA ILE A 214 -11.40 45.41 30.52
C ILE A 214 -11.63 44.66 31.84
N LEU A 215 -10.86 43.61 32.11
CA LEU A 215 -10.95 42.86 33.36
C LEU A 215 -10.51 43.70 34.55
N GLY A 216 -9.53 44.58 34.37
CA GLY A 216 -9.13 45.56 35.38
C GLY A 216 -10.26 46.51 35.75
N LYS A 217 -10.95 47.09 34.76
CA LYS A 217 -12.10 47.98 34.97
C LYS A 217 -13.25 47.26 35.69
N LYS A 218 -13.56 46.02 35.29
CA LYS A 218 -14.59 45.18 35.94
C LYS A 218 -14.25 44.81 37.39
N SER A 219 -12.96 44.61 37.71
CA SER A 219 -12.52 44.28 39.08
C SER A 219 -12.66 45.46 40.04
N ILE A 220 -12.61 46.70 39.51
CA ILE A 220 -12.73 47.95 40.29
C ILE A 220 -14.19 48.37 40.49
N ASP A 221 -15.14 47.77 39.76
CA ASP A 221 -16.56 48.12 39.86
C ASP A 221 -17.16 47.69 41.21
N THR A 222 -17.72 48.66 41.94
CA THR A 222 -18.17 48.59 43.34
C THR A 222 -19.31 47.60 43.62
N THR A 223 -19.88 47.00 42.58
CA THR A 223 -21.01 46.04 42.66
C THR A 223 -20.57 44.57 42.67
N THR A 224 -19.28 44.30 42.55
CA THR A 224 -18.75 42.94 42.33
C THR A 224 -18.49 42.20 43.64
N THR A 225 -18.95 40.95 43.78
CA THR A 225 -18.69 40.16 45.00
C THR A 225 -17.23 39.74 45.13
N THR A 226 -16.73 39.48 46.36
CA THR A 226 -15.33 39.05 46.61
C THR A 226 -14.93 37.79 45.82
N ARG A 227 -15.88 36.90 45.54
CA ARG A 227 -15.64 35.68 44.75
C ARG A 227 -15.50 35.96 43.25
N GLU A 228 -16.28 36.90 42.73
CA GLU A 228 -16.23 37.33 41.34
C GLU A 228 -14.97 38.16 41.05
N SER A 229 -14.62 39.11 41.94
CA SER A 229 -13.37 39.88 41.86
C SER A 229 -12.15 38.96 41.82
N ASN A 230 -12.08 37.96 42.71
CA ASN A 230 -11.03 36.93 42.68
C ASN A 230 -10.97 36.13 41.37
N THR A 231 -12.11 35.93 40.70
CA THR A 231 -12.17 35.22 39.42
C THR A 231 -11.69 36.11 38.28
N LEU A 232 -12.08 37.38 38.27
CA LEU A 232 -11.62 38.41 37.32
C LEU A 232 -10.11 38.65 37.44
N ASP A 233 -9.57 38.71 38.65
CA ASP A 233 -8.13 38.89 38.88
C ASP A 233 -7.32 37.69 38.36
N LYS A 234 -7.82 36.46 38.53
CA LYS A 234 -7.21 35.27 37.94
C LYS A 234 -7.18 35.35 36.41
N GLN A 235 -8.29 35.76 35.79
CA GLN A 235 -8.36 35.96 34.33
C GLN A 235 -7.41 37.06 33.85
N LYS A 236 -7.31 38.17 34.58
CA LYS A 236 -6.38 39.26 34.29
C LYS A 236 -4.93 38.78 34.36
N GLN A 237 -4.58 38.03 35.40
CA GLN A 237 -3.24 37.45 35.55
C GLN A 237 -2.94 36.43 34.45
N TYR A 238 -3.95 35.72 33.95
CA TYR A 238 -3.80 34.81 32.81
C TYR A 238 -3.38 35.53 31.53
N TYR A 239 -4.09 36.60 31.15
CA TYR A 239 -3.72 37.40 29.97
C TYR A 239 -2.37 38.09 30.13
N ARG A 240 -2.01 38.55 31.34
CA ARG A 240 -0.65 39.05 31.63
C ARG A 240 0.41 38.00 31.36
N LYS A 241 0.22 36.78 31.87
CA LYS A 241 1.16 35.67 31.63
C LYS A 241 1.26 35.28 30.16
N LEU A 242 0.19 35.43 29.37
CA LEU A 242 0.24 35.22 27.93
C LEU A 242 1.07 36.30 27.22
N LEU A 243 0.84 37.56 27.58
CA LEU A 243 1.58 38.70 27.05
C LEU A 243 3.08 38.62 27.39
N ASP A 244 3.40 38.39 28.66
CA ASP A 244 4.80 38.27 29.13
C ASP A 244 5.52 37.10 28.44
N ARG A 245 4.80 36.00 28.21
CA ARG A 245 5.34 34.84 27.49
C ARG A 245 5.63 35.17 26.03
N LEU A 246 4.71 35.86 25.34
CA LEU A 246 4.90 36.25 23.94
C LEU A 246 6.08 37.22 23.81
N ARG A 247 6.23 38.16 24.75
CA ARG A 247 7.35 39.12 24.79
C ARG A 247 8.68 38.43 24.98
N SER A 248 8.78 37.54 25.96
CA SER A 248 10.00 36.80 26.30
C SER A 248 10.27 35.57 25.42
N GLU A 249 9.42 35.29 24.42
CA GLU A 249 9.67 34.21 23.47
C GLU A 249 10.93 34.53 22.66
N PRO A 250 11.89 33.59 22.51
CA PRO A 250 13.05 33.82 21.66
C PRO A 250 12.62 34.16 20.23
N LEU A 251 13.12 35.28 19.70
CA LEU A 251 12.76 35.83 18.39
C LEU A 251 12.90 34.80 17.27
N ILE A 252 13.97 34.00 17.30
CA ILE A 252 14.21 32.94 16.32
C ILE A 252 13.08 31.92 16.34
N ASN A 253 12.64 31.48 17.52
CA ASN A 253 11.55 30.52 17.66
C ASN A 253 10.23 31.10 17.17
N PHE A 254 9.93 32.36 17.53
CA PHE A 254 8.74 33.06 17.07
C PHE A 254 8.72 33.16 15.53
N LEU A 255 9.76 33.71 14.91
CA LEU A 255 9.84 33.88 13.45
C LEU A 255 9.86 32.55 12.69
N SER A 256 10.50 31.53 13.25
CA SER A 256 10.49 30.16 12.72
C SER A 256 9.08 29.57 12.75
N SER A 257 8.33 29.73 13.85
CA SER A 257 6.91 29.30 13.94
C SER A 257 5.99 30.01 12.94
N LYS A 258 6.35 31.23 12.52
CA LYS A 258 5.63 32.01 11.51
C LYS A 258 6.06 31.71 10.07
N GLY A 259 6.99 30.78 9.88
CA GLY A 259 7.47 30.36 8.57
C GLY A 259 8.41 31.35 7.88
N LEU A 260 8.89 32.38 8.59
CA LEU A 260 9.86 33.36 8.03
C LEU A 260 11.28 32.77 7.97
N LEU A 261 11.65 31.99 8.98
CA LEU A 261 12.96 31.37 9.13
C LEU A 261 12.88 29.84 8.94
N PRO A 262 14.00 29.17 8.64
CA PRO A 262 14.08 27.72 8.71
C PRO A 262 13.73 27.23 10.13
N SER A 263 13.06 26.07 10.20
CA SER A 263 12.65 25.41 11.43
C SER A 263 13.19 23.99 11.46
N TYR A 264 13.55 23.47 12.63
CA TYR A 264 13.95 22.06 12.77
C TYR A 264 12.79 21.08 12.50
N SER A 265 11.57 21.54 12.76
CA SER A 265 10.32 20.87 12.41
C SER A 265 9.78 21.44 11.10
N PHE A 266 9.59 20.60 10.08
CA PHE A 266 9.13 20.98 8.74
C PHE A 266 7.76 21.67 8.57
N PRO A 267 6.79 21.72 9.52
CA PRO A 267 5.50 22.38 9.27
C PRO A 267 5.67 23.84 8.86
N LEU A 268 5.13 24.23 7.70
CA LEU A 268 5.26 25.60 7.20
C LEU A 268 4.20 26.54 7.78
N HIS A 269 3.03 26.01 8.14
CA HIS A 269 1.88 26.78 8.66
C HIS A 269 1.42 26.21 9.99
N THR A 270 2.15 26.48 11.06
CA THR A 270 1.80 25.95 12.38
C THR A 270 0.74 26.81 13.05
N VAL A 271 -0.31 26.16 13.57
CA VAL A 271 -1.35 26.78 14.40
C VAL A 271 -1.44 26.10 15.77
N GLU A 272 -1.83 26.87 16.79
CA GLU A 272 -1.90 26.42 18.17
C GLU A 272 -3.36 26.12 18.60
N LEU A 273 -3.54 25.03 19.35
CA LEU A 273 -4.72 24.82 20.19
C LEU A 273 -4.46 25.43 21.58
N MET A 274 -5.07 26.59 21.83
CA MET A 274 -4.94 27.34 23.08
C MET A 274 -5.66 26.63 24.23
N LEU A 275 -4.89 26.25 25.24
CA LEU A 275 -5.37 25.53 26.42
C LEU A 275 -6.08 26.47 27.43
N PRO A 276 -7.07 25.97 28.18
CA PRO A 276 -7.78 26.77 29.17
C PRO A 276 -6.91 27.13 30.38
N MET A 277 -7.28 28.20 31.08
CA MET A 277 -6.52 28.78 32.20
C MET A 277 -6.20 27.77 33.32
N ASP A 278 -7.16 26.91 33.67
CA ASP A 278 -7.02 25.95 34.78
C ASP A 278 -6.06 24.78 34.46
N ALA A 279 -5.71 24.59 33.18
CA ALA A 279 -4.72 23.61 32.73
C ALA A 279 -3.29 23.95 33.16
N ARG A 280 -2.99 25.25 33.33
CA ARG A 280 -1.62 25.78 33.44
C ARG A 280 -0.93 25.60 34.78
N LYS A 281 -1.61 25.15 35.84
CA LYS A 281 -0.92 24.79 37.09
C LYS A 281 -0.03 23.56 36.94
N THR A 282 -0.09 22.86 35.79
CA THR A 282 0.50 21.53 35.66
C THR A 282 1.48 21.32 34.49
N GLU A 283 1.52 22.08 33.38
CA GLU A 283 2.30 21.64 32.19
C GLU A 283 2.94 22.75 31.33
N HIS A 284 4.14 22.45 30.80
CA HIS A 284 4.89 23.21 29.77
C HIS A 284 4.35 22.98 28.34
N LEU A 285 3.13 22.46 28.20
CA LEU A 285 2.58 21.91 26.96
C LEU A 285 2.15 23.00 25.97
N ARG A 286 2.66 22.93 24.74
CA ARG A 286 2.23 23.73 23.57
C ARG A 286 1.69 22.78 22.51
N LEU A 287 0.41 22.94 22.15
CA LEU A 287 -0.27 22.06 21.20
C LEU A 287 -0.25 22.67 19.81
N GLU A 288 0.82 22.42 19.08
CA GLU A 288 1.06 22.95 17.73
C GLU A 288 0.89 21.88 16.66
N ARG A 289 0.23 22.24 15.56
CA ARG A 289 0.03 21.38 14.38
C ARG A 289 0.15 22.18 13.10
N ASP A 290 0.59 21.52 12.04
CA ASP A 290 0.45 22.05 10.69
C ASP A 290 -1.02 22.30 10.37
N LEU A 291 -1.32 23.40 9.69
CA LEU A 291 -2.69 23.86 9.45
C LEU A 291 -3.51 22.84 8.66
N SER A 292 -2.92 22.13 7.70
CA SER A 292 -3.59 21.06 6.95
C SER A 292 -4.10 19.93 7.87
N GLN A 293 -3.35 19.63 8.93
CA GLN A 293 -3.73 18.66 9.95
C GLN A 293 -4.66 19.27 10.99
N ALA A 294 -4.41 20.52 11.39
CA ALA A 294 -5.17 21.21 12.43
C ALA A 294 -6.62 21.44 12.03
N ILE A 295 -6.92 21.74 10.77
CA ILE A 295 -8.31 21.85 10.29
C ILE A 295 -9.09 20.54 10.44
N ARG A 296 -8.41 19.39 10.66
CA ARG A 296 -9.00 18.09 10.98
C ARG A 296 -8.92 17.77 12.48
N GLU A 297 -7.72 17.74 13.05
CA GLU A 297 -7.49 17.33 14.45
C GLU A 297 -8.03 18.36 15.46
N TYR A 298 -7.90 19.64 15.16
CA TYR A 298 -8.34 20.74 16.01
C TYR A 298 -9.69 21.31 15.57
N ALA A 299 -10.36 20.66 14.61
CA ALA A 299 -11.71 21.02 14.22
C ALA A 299 -12.67 21.07 15.44
N PRO A 300 -13.62 22.03 15.49
CA PRO A 300 -14.56 22.13 16.59
C PRO A 300 -15.26 20.79 16.89
N GLY A 301 -15.25 20.39 18.16
CA GLY A 301 -15.83 19.14 18.63
C GLY A 301 -14.83 17.99 18.80
N SER A 302 -13.69 18.02 18.10
CA SER A 302 -12.65 16.99 18.14
C SER A 302 -11.91 16.92 19.48
N GLU A 303 -11.53 15.71 19.88
CA GLU A 303 -10.76 15.43 21.10
C GLU A 303 -9.32 15.02 20.77
N ILE A 304 -8.35 15.57 21.50
CA ILE A 304 -6.91 15.31 21.34
C ILE A 304 -6.34 14.83 22.68
N VAL A 305 -5.51 13.79 22.64
CA VAL A 305 -4.79 13.32 23.82
C VAL A 305 -3.40 13.92 23.86
N ALA A 306 -3.11 14.68 24.91
CA ALA A 306 -1.77 15.20 25.19
C ALA A 306 -1.52 15.23 26.69
N ASP A 307 -0.29 14.85 27.07
CA ASP A 307 0.16 14.63 28.45
C ASP A 307 -0.84 13.84 29.32
N LYS A 308 -1.31 12.70 28.79
CA LYS A 308 -2.29 11.82 29.45
C LYS A 308 -3.62 12.50 29.78
N ARG A 309 -3.96 13.61 29.12
CA ARG A 309 -5.22 14.34 29.26
C ARG A 309 -5.92 14.49 27.92
N ILE A 310 -7.24 14.63 27.95
CA ILE A 310 -8.08 14.90 26.78
C ILE A 310 -8.40 16.38 26.69
N TRP A 311 -8.01 17.00 25.59
CA TRP A 311 -8.30 18.37 25.21
C TRP A 311 -9.35 18.36 24.10
N ARG A 312 -10.45 19.10 24.29
CA ARG A 312 -11.52 19.19 23.29
C ARG A 312 -11.49 20.55 22.64
N SER A 313 -11.41 20.61 21.31
CA SER A 313 -11.48 21.88 20.58
C SER A 313 -12.91 22.43 20.58
N GLU A 314 -13.08 23.70 20.94
CA GLU A 314 -14.37 24.38 20.99
C GLU A 314 -14.64 25.19 19.72
N LYS A 315 -13.68 26.00 19.27
CA LYS A 315 -13.85 26.92 18.13
C LYS A 315 -12.52 27.32 17.49
N PRO A 316 -12.51 27.72 16.20
CA PRO A 316 -11.36 28.39 15.60
C PRO A 316 -11.14 29.78 16.22
N VAL A 317 -9.93 30.30 16.07
CA VAL A 317 -9.51 31.64 16.46
C VAL A 317 -8.99 32.36 15.22
N PHE A 318 -9.31 33.66 15.13
CA PHE A 318 -8.86 34.55 14.06
C PHE A 318 -8.22 35.79 14.70
N TRP A 319 -7.00 36.12 14.30
CA TRP A 319 -6.28 37.30 14.84
C TRP A 319 -6.55 38.59 14.06
N ARG A 320 -7.47 38.53 13.09
CA ARG A 320 -7.84 39.64 12.21
C ARG A 320 -9.19 40.22 12.61
N ASP A 321 -9.35 41.53 12.43
CA ASP A 321 -10.60 42.24 12.75
C ASP A 321 -11.77 41.73 11.88
N THR A 322 -11.48 41.41 10.61
CA THR A 322 -12.41 40.78 9.66
C THR A 322 -11.90 39.39 9.25
N VAL A 323 -12.76 38.39 9.40
CA VAL A 323 -12.46 37.03 8.94
C VAL A 323 -12.65 36.97 7.43
N HIS A 324 -11.65 36.43 6.74
CA HIS A 324 -11.68 36.23 5.29
C HIS A 324 -12.57 35.02 4.96
N GLU A 325 -13.81 35.30 4.56
CA GLU A 325 -14.74 34.31 4.02
C GLU A 325 -14.41 34.04 2.55
N TRP A 326 -14.17 32.79 2.20
CA TRP A 326 -14.00 32.35 0.81
C TRP A 326 -15.22 31.56 0.36
N GLU A 327 -15.66 31.76 -0.87
CA GLU A 327 -16.71 30.95 -1.48
C GLU A 327 -16.08 29.90 -2.42
N TYR A 328 -16.58 28.68 -2.34
CA TYR A 328 -16.12 27.57 -3.17
C TYR A 328 -17.24 26.59 -3.48
N ARG A 329 -17.02 25.78 -4.51
CA ARG A 329 -17.84 24.63 -4.88
C ARG A 329 -16.95 23.60 -5.57
N ILE A 330 -17.01 22.35 -5.12
CA ILE A 330 -16.34 21.24 -5.82
C ILE A 330 -17.42 20.36 -6.42
N CYS A 331 -17.37 20.20 -7.75
CA CYS A 331 -18.31 19.40 -8.51
C CYS A 331 -18.42 17.98 -7.92
N LYS A 332 -19.64 17.47 -7.74
CA LYS A 332 -19.85 16.07 -7.29
C LYS A 332 -19.59 15.04 -8.39
N HIS A 333 -19.62 15.46 -9.66
CA HIS A 333 -19.56 14.56 -10.82
C HIS A 333 -18.17 14.53 -11.47
N CYS A 334 -17.55 15.69 -11.73
CA CYS A 334 -16.24 15.77 -12.36
C CYS A 334 -15.11 16.24 -11.41
N HIS A 335 -15.42 16.56 -10.15
CA HIS A 335 -14.46 17.08 -9.16
C HIS A 335 -13.85 18.46 -9.46
N ASN A 336 -14.37 19.20 -10.47
CA ASN A 336 -13.94 20.57 -10.75
C ASN A 336 -14.10 21.48 -9.52
N LEU A 337 -13.03 22.16 -9.12
CA LEU A 337 -13.05 23.20 -8.11
C LEU A 337 -13.37 24.55 -8.74
N GLU A 338 -14.41 25.19 -8.22
CA GLU A 338 -14.66 26.62 -8.39
C GLU A 338 -14.38 27.31 -7.06
N MET A 339 -13.63 28.40 -7.11
CA MET A 339 -13.30 29.21 -5.94
C MET A 339 -13.29 30.67 -6.36
N GLY A 340 -13.70 31.57 -5.46
CA GLY A 340 -13.62 33.00 -5.72
C GLY A 340 -12.16 33.45 -5.85
N ASP A 341 -11.92 34.49 -6.65
CA ASP A 341 -10.57 35.05 -6.88
C ASP A 341 -9.94 35.70 -5.63
N GLY A 342 -10.67 35.74 -4.53
CA GLY A 342 -10.22 36.32 -3.27
C GLY A 342 -11.27 36.23 -2.17
N PRO A 343 -10.90 36.57 -0.92
CA PRO A 343 -11.85 36.68 0.18
C PRO A 343 -12.99 37.64 -0.15
N GLY A 344 -14.23 37.23 0.11
CA GLY A 344 -15.43 38.03 -0.12
C GLY A 344 -15.87 38.15 -1.59
N ILE A 345 -15.10 37.57 -2.52
CA ILE A 345 -15.48 37.51 -3.94
C ILE A 345 -16.31 36.24 -4.17
N PRO A 346 -17.59 36.36 -4.57
CA PRO A 346 -18.44 35.19 -4.78
C PRO A 346 -18.04 34.44 -6.05
N ILE A 347 -18.31 33.12 -6.08
CA ILE A 347 -18.14 32.33 -7.31
C ILE A 347 -19.23 32.66 -8.34
N PRO A 348 -18.95 32.50 -9.65
CA PRO A 348 -19.93 32.74 -10.70
C PRO A 348 -21.23 31.97 -10.50
N ALA A 349 -22.35 32.64 -10.81
CA ALA A 349 -23.67 32.08 -10.57
C ALA A 349 -24.14 31.11 -11.68
N LEU A 350 -23.37 30.05 -11.92
CA LEU A 350 -23.65 29.08 -12.98
C LEU A 350 -24.76 28.10 -12.60
N GLU A 351 -25.66 27.84 -13.56
CA GLU A 351 -26.73 26.83 -13.48
C GLU A 351 -26.22 25.42 -13.77
N GLN A 352 -25.10 25.30 -14.48
CA GLN A 352 -24.46 24.04 -14.86
C GLN A 352 -22.96 24.08 -14.58
N CYS A 353 -22.36 22.92 -14.36
CA CYS A 353 -20.91 22.81 -14.20
C CYS A 353 -20.20 23.31 -15.48
N PRO A 354 -19.21 24.21 -15.39
CA PRO A 354 -18.55 24.75 -16.59
C PRO A 354 -17.78 23.69 -17.39
N ILE A 355 -17.43 22.56 -16.75
CA ILE A 355 -16.66 21.47 -17.34
C ILE A 355 -17.56 20.32 -17.83
N CYS A 356 -18.36 19.72 -16.94
CA CYS A 356 -19.17 18.55 -17.29
C CYS A 356 -20.64 18.85 -17.60
N SER A 357 -21.05 20.12 -17.56
CA SER A 357 -22.41 20.60 -17.84
C SER A 357 -23.52 20.03 -16.93
N GLU A 358 -23.16 19.35 -15.84
CA GLU A 358 -24.10 18.77 -14.88
C GLU A 358 -24.87 19.87 -14.12
N THR A 359 -26.16 19.63 -13.84
CA THR A 359 -27.05 20.63 -13.21
C THR A 359 -27.04 20.54 -11.68
N ASP A 360 -26.98 19.33 -11.09
CA ASP A 360 -26.74 19.14 -9.64
C ASP A 360 -25.25 18.85 -9.37
N PHE A 361 -24.41 19.82 -9.69
CA PHE A 361 -22.97 19.70 -9.48
C PHE A 361 -22.51 20.14 -8.09
N GLY A 362 -23.42 20.39 -7.15
CA GLY A 362 -23.08 20.63 -5.75
C GLY A 362 -23.38 22.04 -5.25
N LYS A 363 -23.29 22.18 -3.92
CA LYS A 363 -23.71 23.40 -3.21
C LYS A 363 -22.55 24.38 -3.13
N ARG A 364 -22.87 25.67 -3.25
CA ARG A 364 -21.95 26.73 -2.89
C ARG A 364 -21.77 26.73 -1.38
N GLN A 365 -20.52 26.70 -0.94
CA GLN A 365 -20.16 26.68 0.46
C GLN A 365 -19.17 27.80 0.74
N LYS A 366 -19.05 28.13 2.03
CA LYS A 366 -18.07 29.10 2.50
C LYS A 366 -17.07 28.41 3.40
N PHE A 367 -15.80 28.72 3.20
CA PHE A 367 -14.74 28.29 4.12
C PHE A 367 -13.99 29.49 4.70
N VAL A 368 -13.34 29.24 5.83
CA VAL A 368 -12.46 30.20 6.51
C VAL A 368 -11.14 29.52 6.86
N VAL A 369 -10.06 30.30 6.87
CA VAL A 369 -8.73 29.82 7.25
C VAL A 369 -8.46 30.24 8.70
N PRO A 370 -8.40 29.31 9.67
CA PRO A 370 -8.20 29.64 11.07
C PRO A 370 -6.73 30.00 11.35
N ASP A 371 -6.51 30.97 12.25
CA ASP A 371 -5.17 31.34 12.73
C ASP A 371 -4.78 30.57 14.03
N GLY A 372 -5.69 29.75 14.55
CA GLY A 372 -5.56 29.01 15.79
C GLY A 372 -6.88 28.35 16.20
N PHE A 373 -6.87 27.66 17.34
CA PHE A 373 -8.05 27.04 17.92
C PHE A 373 -8.08 27.27 19.43
N LEU A 374 -9.27 27.25 20.02
CA LEU A 374 -9.46 27.37 21.46
C LEU A 374 -10.04 26.07 22.01
N ALA A 375 -9.43 25.54 23.07
CA ALA A 375 -9.94 24.38 23.77
C ALA A 375 -11.06 24.74 24.76
N ASP A 376 -12.01 23.82 24.93
CA ASP A 376 -13.12 23.92 25.89
C ASP A 376 -12.56 24.13 27.31
N LYS A 377 -13.12 25.11 28.03
CA LYS A 377 -12.76 25.44 29.42
C LYS A 377 -12.84 24.25 30.39
N ARG A 378 -13.66 23.24 30.10
CA ARG A 378 -13.88 22.05 30.93
C ARG A 378 -13.04 20.84 30.48
N SER A 379 -12.18 21.01 29.47
CA SER A 379 -11.26 19.98 28.99
C SER A 379 -10.02 19.83 29.88
N GLY A 380 -9.12 18.89 29.58
CA GLY A 380 -7.95 18.56 30.40
C GLY A 380 -8.21 17.45 31.44
N LYS A 381 -9.27 16.67 31.27
CA LYS A 381 -9.55 15.50 32.11
C LYS A 381 -8.56 14.36 31.80
N PRO A 382 -8.25 13.48 32.77
CA PRO A 382 -7.42 12.30 32.51
C PRO A 382 -7.92 11.51 31.29
N ALA A 383 -6.98 11.12 30.44
CA ALA A 383 -7.28 10.43 29.20
C ALA A 383 -7.88 9.05 29.47
N LYS A 384 -8.92 8.72 28.69
CA LYS A 384 -9.49 7.37 28.64
C LYS A 384 -8.74 6.55 27.58
N GLN A 385 -9.06 5.26 27.51
CA GLN A 385 -8.48 4.32 26.55
C GLN A 385 -8.85 4.64 25.08
N TYR A 386 -9.93 5.41 24.87
CA TYR A 386 -10.42 5.82 23.55
C TYR A 386 -10.71 7.33 23.53
N VAL A 387 -10.57 7.92 22.33
CA VAL A 387 -10.79 9.34 22.04
C VAL A 387 -11.88 9.44 20.98
N ASN A 388 -12.84 10.33 21.15
CA ASN A 388 -13.85 10.54 20.12
C ASN A 388 -13.28 11.43 19.01
N ILE A 389 -13.00 10.82 17.86
CA ILE A 389 -12.71 11.55 16.62
C ILE A 389 -14.02 11.60 15.83
N GLU A 390 -14.63 12.77 15.70
CA GLU A 390 -15.82 12.89 14.86
C GLU A 390 -15.44 12.72 13.38
N PRO A 391 -16.16 11.88 12.61
CA PRO A 391 -15.90 11.71 11.20
C PRO A 391 -16.29 12.98 10.45
N SER A 392 -15.29 13.71 9.98
CA SER A 392 -15.47 14.92 9.19
C SER A 392 -15.25 14.63 7.70
N GLN A 393 -16.02 15.31 6.84
CA GLN A 393 -15.86 15.22 5.39
C GLN A 393 -14.67 16.09 4.97
N MET A 394 -13.51 15.46 4.79
CA MET A 394 -12.34 16.08 4.20
C MET A 394 -12.40 15.97 2.69
N ARG A 395 -12.17 17.08 1.98
CA ARG A 395 -11.97 17.10 0.53
C ARG A 395 -10.70 17.86 0.20
N SER A 396 -10.05 17.43 -0.87
CA SER A 396 -8.94 18.13 -1.49
C SER A 396 -9.25 18.32 -2.98
N ALA A 397 -8.92 19.48 -3.53
CA ALA A 397 -9.02 19.74 -4.95
C ALA A 397 -7.94 20.73 -5.38
N ILE A 398 -7.45 20.57 -6.61
CA ILE A 398 -6.50 21.51 -7.19
C ILE A 398 -7.24 22.67 -7.84
N LEU A 399 -6.69 23.87 -7.71
CA LEU A 399 -7.17 25.02 -8.47
C LEU A 399 -6.84 24.81 -9.96
N PRO A 400 -7.82 24.97 -10.88
CA PRO A 400 -7.57 24.77 -12.29
C PRO A 400 -6.48 25.70 -12.83
N LEU A 401 -5.41 25.12 -13.36
CA LEU A 401 -4.33 25.86 -14.01
C LEU A 401 -4.65 26.05 -15.49
N LYS A 402 -4.35 27.25 -16.01
CA LYS A 402 -4.52 27.58 -17.42
C LYS A 402 -3.14 27.51 -18.08
N ASN A 403 -2.98 26.61 -19.04
CA ASN A 403 -1.78 26.38 -19.85
C ASN A 403 -0.64 25.68 -19.08
N LEU A 404 -0.72 24.36 -19.01
CA LEU A 404 0.37 23.51 -18.52
C LEU A 404 1.33 23.18 -19.66
N ASP A 405 2.63 23.13 -19.37
CA ASP A 405 3.64 22.64 -20.32
C ASP A 405 3.64 21.10 -20.31
N GLU A 406 2.96 20.52 -21.30
CA GLU A 406 2.79 19.08 -21.43
C GLU A 406 3.91 18.46 -22.27
N THR A 407 4.62 17.50 -21.67
CA THR A 407 5.53 16.60 -22.38
C THR A 407 4.77 15.34 -22.78
N GLN A 408 4.74 15.05 -24.07
CA GLN A 408 4.18 13.80 -24.59
C GLN A 408 5.19 12.65 -24.44
N VAL A 409 4.73 11.52 -23.91
CA VAL A 409 5.50 10.28 -23.72
C VAL A 409 4.80 9.17 -24.50
N GLY A 410 5.41 8.71 -25.60
CA GLY A 410 4.74 7.82 -26.56
C GLY A 410 3.50 8.49 -27.18
N ASP A 411 2.51 7.69 -27.57
CA ASP A 411 1.32 8.21 -28.29
C ASP A 411 0.13 8.53 -27.36
N LEU A 412 0.12 7.99 -26.14
CA LEU A 412 -1.07 7.97 -25.29
C LEU A 412 -0.93 8.77 -23.99
N LEU A 413 0.28 9.17 -23.58
CA LEU A 413 0.55 9.73 -22.26
C LEU A 413 1.10 11.15 -22.36
N PHE A 414 0.57 12.05 -21.54
CA PHE A 414 1.04 13.42 -21.40
C PHE A 414 1.32 13.71 -19.92
N LEU A 415 2.51 14.23 -19.65
CA LEU A 415 2.97 14.59 -18.32
C LEU A 415 3.24 16.09 -18.27
N ALA A 416 2.69 16.79 -17.27
CA ALA A 416 3.04 18.18 -17.00
C ALA A 416 3.42 18.38 -15.54
N TYR A 417 4.60 18.97 -15.30
CA TYR A 417 5.09 19.29 -13.97
C TYR A 417 4.97 20.79 -13.73
N GLU A 418 4.37 21.16 -12.61
CA GLU A 418 4.16 22.54 -12.18
C GLU A 418 4.70 22.72 -10.75
N ARG A 419 5.36 23.84 -10.48
CA ARG A 419 5.97 24.13 -9.17
C ARG A 419 5.04 24.89 -8.23
N GLU A 420 4.11 25.67 -8.79
CA GLU A 420 3.22 26.53 -8.02
C GLU A 420 1.76 26.06 -8.00
N GLY A 421 1.54 24.75 -8.07
CA GLY A 421 0.21 24.16 -7.98
C GLY A 421 -0.46 24.51 -6.64
N GLN A 422 -1.70 25.00 -6.69
CA GLN A 422 -2.46 25.40 -5.51
C GLN A 422 -3.53 24.36 -5.16
N LEU A 423 -3.41 23.76 -3.98
CA LEU A 423 -4.34 22.77 -3.44
C LEU A 423 -5.21 23.36 -2.35
N LEU A 424 -6.53 23.23 -2.49
CA LEU A 424 -7.48 23.52 -1.43
C LEU A 424 -7.73 22.25 -0.62
N TYR A 425 -7.35 22.27 0.66
CA TYR A 425 -7.84 21.33 1.66
C TYR A 425 -9.02 21.95 2.39
N VAL A 426 -10.13 21.23 2.45
CA VAL A 426 -11.33 21.71 3.15
C VAL A 426 -11.94 20.62 4.03
N ASN A 427 -12.23 21.01 5.26
CA ASN A 427 -13.03 20.23 6.19
C ASN A 427 -14.46 20.79 6.23
N GLU A 428 -15.40 20.05 5.64
CA GLU A 428 -16.81 20.43 5.56
C GLU A 428 -17.62 19.93 6.78
N GLY A 429 -16.93 19.44 7.81
CA GLY A 429 -17.57 18.92 9.02
C GLY A 429 -18.40 17.66 8.76
N LYS A 430 -19.37 17.41 9.63
CA LYS A 430 -20.19 16.19 9.58
C LYS A 430 -21.22 16.28 8.44
N PHE A 431 -21.15 15.34 7.49
CA PHE A 431 -22.02 15.29 6.30
C PHE A 431 -22.02 16.58 5.46
N GLY A 432 -20.91 17.31 5.42
CA GLY A 432 -20.78 18.51 4.60
C GLY A 432 -21.60 19.71 5.07
N LYS A 433 -21.94 19.77 6.37
CA LYS A 433 -22.77 20.84 6.95
C LYS A 433 -21.98 22.05 7.48
N GLY A 434 -20.66 21.98 7.44
CA GLY A 434 -19.74 22.93 8.07
C GLY A 434 -19.77 22.85 9.60
N PHE A 435 -19.01 23.73 10.23
CA PHE A 435 -18.95 23.91 11.67
C PHE A 435 -19.71 25.17 12.07
N ASN A 436 -20.50 25.07 13.13
CA ASN A 436 -21.30 26.19 13.62
C ASN A 436 -20.54 26.98 14.70
N PHE A 437 -20.06 28.17 14.34
CA PHE A 437 -19.39 29.06 15.28
C PHE A 437 -19.70 30.53 14.95
N PRO A 438 -19.60 31.45 15.94
CA PRO A 438 -19.71 32.86 15.66
C PRO A 438 -18.50 33.33 14.86
N LEU A 439 -18.74 34.04 13.75
CA LEU A 439 -17.70 34.66 12.95
C LEU A 439 -17.31 35.99 13.60
N GLU A 440 -16.64 35.89 14.74
CA GLU A 440 -16.10 37.03 15.47
C GLU A 440 -14.61 37.12 15.13
N GLY A 441 -14.24 38.14 14.38
CA GLY A 441 -12.84 38.57 14.29
C GLY A 441 -12.37 39.16 15.62
N PHE A 442 -11.17 39.73 15.61
CA PHE A 442 -10.57 40.39 16.74
C PHE A 442 -11.30 41.72 17.08
N GLY A 443 -12.52 41.64 17.63
CA GLY A 443 -13.26 42.80 18.11
C GLY A 443 -12.80 43.21 19.52
N LEU A 444 -12.20 44.39 19.66
CA LEU A 444 -11.94 45.08 20.94
C LEU A 444 -13.22 45.43 21.73
N THR A 445 -14.39 44.96 21.29
CA THR A 445 -15.67 45.11 21.95
C THR A 445 -16.20 43.74 22.34
N VAL A 446 -16.68 43.65 23.58
CA VAL A 446 -17.40 42.55 24.24
C VAL A 446 -18.06 41.59 23.23
N PRO A 447 -18.01 40.25 23.41
CA PRO A 447 -18.72 39.32 22.54
C PRO A 447 -20.20 39.73 22.52
N LYS A 448 -20.62 40.42 21.47
CA LYS A 448 -22.02 40.43 21.06
C LYS A 448 -22.23 38.99 20.62
N GLU A 449 -23.22 38.30 21.18
CA GLU A 449 -23.62 36.97 20.69
C GLU A 449 -23.84 37.07 19.18
N GLY A 450 -22.80 36.79 18.40
CA GLY A 450 -22.85 36.86 16.96
C GLY A 450 -23.77 35.76 16.47
N VAL A 451 -24.56 36.04 15.45
CA VAL A 451 -25.36 35.00 14.78
C VAL A 451 -24.38 33.93 14.29
N LYS A 452 -24.42 32.75 14.92
CA LYS A 452 -23.59 31.62 14.50
C LYS A 452 -23.99 31.23 13.09
N LYS A 453 -22.99 31.08 12.23
CA LYS A 453 -23.16 30.58 10.86
C LYS A 453 -22.32 29.33 10.69
N ASN A 454 -22.62 28.57 9.65
CA ASN A 454 -21.87 27.37 9.31
C ASN A 454 -20.79 27.72 8.31
N PHE A 455 -19.55 27.34 8.62
CA PHE A 455 -18.41 27.48 7.74
C PHE A 455 -17.60 26.18 7.69
N SER A 456 -17.06 25.87 6.52
CA SER A 456 -16.00 24.87 6.40
C SER A 456 -14.67 25.46 6.88
N LEU A 457 -13.74 24.63 7.33
CA LEU A 457 -12.37 25.05 7.64
C LEU A 457 -11.48 24.72 6.44
N GLY A 458 -10.76 25.70 5.92
CA GLY A 458 -9.95 25.53 4.72
C GLY A 458 -8.48 25.89 4.91
N HIS A 459 -7.65 25.35 4.02
CA HIS A 459 -6.25 25.69 3.87
C HIS A 459 -5.88 25.59 2.38
N ILE A 460 -5.27 26.64 1.83
CA ILE A 460 -4.69 26.61 0.48
C ILE A 460 -3.19 26.41 0.63
N GLN A 461 -2.67 25.38 -0.03
CA GLN A 461 -1.26 25.01 -0.01
C GLN A 461 -0.69 25.09 -1.42
N THR A 462 0.43 25.80 -1.57
CA THR A 462 1.23 25.76 -2.80
C THR A 462 2.23 24.61 -2.72
N THR A 463 2.33 23.79 -3.77
CA THR A 463 3.25 22.66 -3.85
C THR A 463 3.52 22.25 -5.30
N ASP A 464 4.53 21.42 -5.48
CA ASP A 464 4.82 20.78 -6.76
C ASP A 464 3.70 19.79 -7.12
N THR A 465 3.25 19.84 -8.38
CA THR A 465 2.23 18.95 -8.93
C THR A 465 2.71 18.28 -10.21
N LEU A 466 2.29 17.03 -10.41
CA LEU A 466 2.44 16.27 -11.66
C LEU A 466 1.06 15.91 -12.20
N HIS A 467 0.73 16.46 -13.35
CA HIS A 467 -0.48 16.17 -14.10
C HIS A 467 -0.20 15.02 -15.06
N ILE A 468 -1.00 13.96 -14.96
CA ILE A 468 -0.91 12.74 -15.77
C ILE A 468 -2.22 12.64 -16.55
N ARG A 469 -2.10 12.77 -17.87
CA ARG A 469 -3.23 12.75 -18.80
C ARG A 469 -3.04 11.64 -19.82
N PHE A 470 -4.13 10.93 -20.12
CA PHE A 470 -4.16 9.88 -21.13
C PHE A 470 -5.01 10.33 -22.31
N SER A 471 -4.51 10.16 -23.53
CA SER A 471 -5.23 10.44 -24.77
C SER A 471 -5.67 9.14 -25.42
N GLY A 472 -6.91 9.13 -25.93
CA GLY A 472 -7.47 7.99 -26.65
C GLY A 472 -7.04 7.97 -28.12
N SER A 473 -7.05 6.79 -28.71
CA SER A 473 -6.89 6.56 -30.15
C SER A 473 -7.97 5.58 -30.64
N GLU A 474 -8.03 5.31 -31.95
CA GLU A 474 -8.95 4.27 -32.47
C GLU A 474 -8.68 2.88 -31.86
N GLN A 475 -7.42 2.62 -31.50
CA GLN A 475 -6.96 1.35 -30.95
C GLN A 475 -6.94 1.33 -29.42
N PHE A 476 -6.96 2.51 -28.77
CA PHE A 476 -6.88 2.65 -27.32
C PHE A 476 -8.01 3.53 -26.78
N LYS A 477 -8.94 2.94 -26.03
CA LYS A 477 -10.06 3.67 -25.44
C LYS A 477 -9.75 4.06 -24.00
N VAL A 478 -9.68 5.37 -23.75
CA VAL A 478 -9.63 5.91 -22.38
C VAL A 478 -11.01 5.74 -21.72
N PRO A 479 -11.09 5.19 -20.49
CA PRO A 479 -12.36 5.07 -19.79
C PRO A 479 -13.07 6.40 -19.58
N PRO A 480 -14.41 6.40 -19.47
CA PRO A 480 -15.17 7.63 -19.32
C PRO A 480 -14.68 8.47 -18.12
N PRO A 481 -14.63 9.80 -18.26
CA PRO A 481 -14.02 10.68 -17.27
C PRO A 481 -14.80 10.73 -15.94
N HIS A 482 -16.08 10.34 -15.95
CA HIS A 482 -16.95 10.23 -14.76
C HIS A 482 -16.85 8.88 -14.03
N ASN A 483 -16.02 7.94 -14.51
CA ASN A 483 -15.84 6.64 -13.86
C ASN A 483 -14.89 6.76 -12.66
N ASP A 484 -15.40 7.27 -11.55
CA ASP A 484 -14.64 7.47 -10.30
C ASP A 484 -13.95 6.18 -9.83
N SER A 485 -14.60 5.02 -9.97
CA SER A 485 -14.02 3.72 -9.61
C SER A 485 -12.70 3.46 -10.33
N PHE A 486 -12.69 3.65 -11.65
CA PHE A 486 -11.49 3.51 -12.46
C PHE A 486 -10.41 4.55 -12.09
N TRP A 487 -10.76 5.83 -12.07
CA TRP A 487 -9.77 6.91 -11.89
C TRP A 487 -9.14 6.92 -10.50
N PHE A 488 -9.91 6.63 -9.43
CA PHE A 488 -9.34 6.48 -8.10
C PHE A 488 -8.45 5.23 -8.01
N SER A 489 -8.86 4.11 -8.62
CA SER A 489 -8.05 2.89 -8.63
C SER A 489 -6.72 3.09 -9.34
N LEU A 490 -6.73 3.76 -10.49
CA LEU A 490 -5.54 4.11 -11.26
C LEU A 490 -4.63 5.08 -10.47
N MET A 491 -5.19 6.15 -9.91
CA MET A 491 -4.43 7.12 -9.12
C MET A 491 -3.75 6.47 -7.91
N TYR A 492 -4.47 5.64 -7.14
CA TYR A 492 -3.88 4.97 -5.98
C TYR A 492 -2.87 3.89 -6.37
N ALA A 493 -3.04 3.21 -7.51
CA ALA A 493 -2.03 2.30 -8.03
C ALA A 493 -0.70 3.04 -8.30
N ILE A 494 -0.76 4.18 -9.00
CA ILE A 494 0.42 5.00 -9.31
C ILE A 494 1.07 5.54 -8.02
N ILE A 495 0.28 5.99 -7.04
CA ILE A 495 0.82 6.50 -5.77
C ILE A 495 1.52 5.39 -4.97
N HIS A 496 0.92 4.20 -4.87
CA HIS A 496 1.54 3.07 -4.16
C HIS A 496 2.80 2.59 -4.87
N ALA A 497 2.76 2.53 -6.19
CA ALA A 497 3.90 2.17 -7.02
C ALA A 497 5.05 3.18 -6.89
N ALA A 498 4.76 4.47 -6.90
CA ALA A 498 5.76 5.51 -6.66
C ALA A 498 6.38 5.38 -5.27
N SER A 499 5.57 5.06 -4.25
CA SER A 499 6.06 4.83 -2.89
C SER A 499 7.04 3.66 -2.82
N HIS A 500 6.74 2.56 -3.52
CA HIS A 500 7.58 1.37 -3.53
C HIS A 500 8.80 1.52 -4.44
N ALA A 501 8.60 1.75 -5.74
CA ALA A 501 9.65 1.85 -6.75
C ALA A 501 10.70 2.93 -6.43
N LEU A 502 10.25 4.07 -5.91
CA LEU A 502 11.12 5.22 -5.66
C LEU A 502 11.50 5.37 -4.18
N GLN A 503 11.04 4.47 -3.31
CA GLN A 503 11.23 4.53 -1.85
C GLN A 503 10.77 5.87 -1.23
N ILE A 504 9.69 6.45 -1.80
CA ILE A 504 9.05 7.66 -1.27
C ILE A 504 8.10 7.23 -0.14
N GLU A 505 8.14 7.89 1.02
CA GLU A 505 7.16 7.58 2.05
C GLU A 505 5.74 7.91 1.57
N ARG A 506 4.79 6.98 1.70
CA ARG A 506 3.39 7.17 1.29
C ARG A 506 2.73 8.43 1.87
N LYS A 507 3.23 8.96 2.99
CA LYS A 507 2.73 10.20 3.59
C LYS A 507 3.15 11.47 2.85
N ASP A 508 4.23 11.42 2.08
CA ASP A 508 4.88 12.59 1.45
C ASP A 508 4.38 12.85 0.02
N ILE A 509 3.59 11.94 -0.52
CA ILE A 509 2.87 12.09 -1.79
C ILE A 509 1.36 11.89 -1.57
N ASP A 510 0.52 12.55 -2.35
CA ASP A 510 -0.89 12.19 -2.51
C ASP A 510 -1.39 12.59 -3.92
N GLY A 511 -2.68 12.40 -4.20
CA GLY A 511 -3.26 12.79 -5.48
C GLY A 511 -4.71 13.25 -5.41
N VAL A 512 -5.12 14.00 -6.43
CA VAL A 512 -6.50 14.43 -6.70
C VAL A 512 -6.84 14.22 -8.17
N LEU A 513 -8.14 14.09 -8.46
CA LEU A 513 -8.64 14.11 -9.83
C LEU A 513 -8.94 15.56 -10.22
N SER A 514 -8.57 15.94 -11.44
CA SER A 514 -8.82 17.26 -11.99
C SER A 514 -9.41 17.14 -13.40
N PRO A 515 -10.62 17.63 -13.65
CA PRO A 515 -11.22 17.54 -14.96
C PRO A 515 -10.71 18.68 -15.85
N ARG A 516 -10.65 18.43 -17.15
CA ARG A 516 -10.32 19.43 -18.17
C ARG A 516 -11.39 19.43 -19.24
N LYS A 517 -11.85 20.63 -19.61
CA LYS A 517 -12.80 20.77 -20.72
C LYS A 517 -12.07 20.62 -22.05
N HIS A 518 -12.63 19.82 -22.94
CA HIS A 518 -12.15 19.64 -24.31
C HIS A 518 -13.35 19.71 -25.27
N ASP A 519 -13.49 20.86 -25.93
CA ASP A 519 -14.61 21.19 -26.80
C ASP A 519 -15.97 21.01 -26.10
N ASP A 520 -16.87 20.20 -26.66
CA ASP A 520 -18.18 19.83 -26.10
C ASP A 520 -18.11 18.67 -25.09
N SER A 521 -16.90 18.17 -24.81
CA SER A 521 -16.63 17.05 -23.90
C SER A 521 -15.66 17.46 -22.79
N TRP A 522 -15.32 16.53 -21.92
CA TRP A 522 -14.30 16.73 -20.90
C TRP A 522 -13.50 15.45 -20.69
N GLU A 523 -12.27 15.61 -20.25
CA GLU A 523 -11.34 14.53 -19.92
C GLU A 523 -10.95 14.63 -18.44
N GLN A 524 -10.54 13.50 -17.87
CA GLN A 524 -10.11 13.42 -16.48
C GLN A 524 -8.59 13.32 -16.41
N THR A 525 -7.97 14.11 -15.53
CA THR A 525 -6.53 14.13 -15.30
C THR A 525 -6.24 13.69 -13.87
N ILE A 526 -5.21 12.86 -13.68
CA ILE A 526 -4.69 12.55 -12.33
C ILE A 526 -3.66 13.61 -12.00
N VAL A 527 -3.78 14.25 -10.84
CA VAL A 527 -2.79 15.20 -10.35
C VAL A 527 -2.18 14.66 -9.08
N LEU A 528 -0.92 14.23 -9.17
CA LEU A 528 -0.11 13.89 -8.02
C LEU A 528 0.52 15.17 -7.45
N TYR A 529 0.74 15.21 -6.15
CA TYR A 529 1.38 16.35 -5.51
C TYR A 529 2.25 15.94 -4.33
N ASP A 530 3.26 16.77 -4.08
CA ASP A 530 4.08 16.66 -2.88
C ASP A 530 3.28 17.17 -1.68
N ASN A 531 3.18 16.34 -0.64
CA ASN A 531 2.47 16.67 0.59
C ASN A 531 3.29 17.58 1.52
N VAL A 532 4.52 17.93 1.11
CA VAL A 532 5.37 18.94 1.73
C VAL A 532 5.12 20.27 1.03
N PRO A 533 4.81 21.37 1.74
CA PRO A 533 4.53 22.60 1.02
C PRO A 533 5.77 23.18 0.34
N GLY A 534 5.57 23.77 -0.83
CA GLY A 534 6.63 24.19 -1.74
C GLY A 534 7.35 23.05 -2.48
N GLY A 535 6.93 21.79 -2.31
CA GLY A 535 7.51 20.64 -3.02
C GLY A 535 8.80 20.10 -2.40
N ALA A 536 8.89 18.79 -2.23
CA ALA A 536 10.12 18.06 -1.91
C ALA A 536 10.81 17.47 -3.15
N GLY A 537 10.22 17.64 -4.33
CA GLY A 537 10.67 17.09 -5.61
C GLY A 537 10.24 15.63 -5.84
N HIS A 538 9.29 15.08 -5.07
CA HIS A 538 8.88 13.69 -5.24
C HIS A 538 8.10 13.48 -6.54
N VAL A 539 7.15 14.36 -6.87
CA VAL A 539 6.43 14.29 -8.14
C VAL A 539 7.33 14.56 -9.36
N LYS A 540 8.38 15.36 -9.21
CA LYS A 540 9.43 15.52 -10.24
C LYS A 540 10.17 14.20 -10.46
N ALA A 541 10.58 13.52 -9.38
CA ALA A 541 11.21 12.21 -9.46
C ALA A 541 10.31 11.13 -10.07
N ILE A 542 8.99 11.23 -9.87
CA ILE A 542 7.99 10.35 -10.50
C ILE A 542 7.88 10.62 -11.98
N ARG A 543 7.85 11.89 -12.41
CA ARG A 543 7.88 12.25 -13.83
C ARG A 543 9.11 11.67 -14.52
N ASP A 544 10.28 11.86 -13.91
CA ASP A 544 11.56 11.48 -14.51
C ASP A 544 11.76 9.96 -14.59
N ARG A 545 11.09 9.20 -13.73
CA ARG A 545 11.11 7.72 -13.69
C ARG A 545 9.72 7.11 -13.83
N PHE A 546 8.87 7.72 -14.66
CA PHE A 546 7.47 7.33 -14.75
C PHE A 546 7.29 5.89 -15.23
N GLN A 547 8.20 5.40 -16.09
CA GLN A 547 8.19 4.01 -16.55
C GLN A 547 8.41 3.01 -15.41
N GLU A 548 9.36 3.25 -14.50
CA GLU A 548 9.57 2.40 -13.31
C GLU A 548 8.32 2.37 -12.42
N VAL A 549 7.66 3.53 -12.27
CA VAL A 549 6.42 3.65 -11.49
C VAL A 549 5.26 2.92 -12.18
N LEU A 550 5.17 2.97 -13.51
CA LEU A 550 4.14 2.29 -14.29
C LEU A 550 4.27 0.77 -14.17
N GLU A 551 5.49 0.23 -14.33
CA GLU A 551 5.77 -1.20 -14.21
C GLU A 551 5.44 -1.69 -12.79
N ASP A 552 5.83 -0.93 -11.77
CA ASP A 552 5.52 -1.26 -10.38
C ASP A 552 4.01 -1.16 -10.07
N ALA A 553 3.28 -0.25 -10.72
CA ALA A 553 1.81 -0.17 -10.58
C ALA A 553 1.11 -1.40 -11.15
N ILE A 554 1.57 -1.91 -12.29
CA ILE A 554 1.08 -3.18 -12.86
C ILE A 554 1.36 -4.33 -11.88
N ARG A 555 2.56 -4.37 -11.30
CA ARG A 555 2.93 -5.37 -10.29
C ARG A 555 2.03 -5.31 -9.04
N VAL A 556 1.76 -4.12 -8.51
CA VAL A 556 0.85 -3.89 -7.35
C VAL A 556 -0.58 -4.33 -7.64
N LEU A 557 -1.06 -4.10 -8.86
CA LEU A 557 -2.40 -4.48 -9.29
C LEU A 557 -2.54 -5.98 -9.57
N ASN A 558 -1.45 -6.66 -9.96
CA ASN A 558 -1.32 -8.12 -10.08
C ASN A 558 -1.28 -8.85 -8.73
N CYS A 559 -2.10 -8.41 -7.78
CA CYS A 559 -2.11 -8.88 -6.41
C CYS A 559 -2.63 -10.33 -6.26
N PRO A 560 -2.06 -11.14 -5.35
CA PRO A 560 -2.53 -12.52 -5.13
C PRO A 560 -3.66 -12.63 -4.09
N ASP A 561 -3.99 -11.60 -3.31
CA ASP A 561 -4.86 -11.78 -2.13
C ASP A 561 -6.35 -11.52 -2.38
N CYS A 562 -6.74 -10.95 -3.52
CA CYS A 562 -8.13 -10.62 -3.80
C CYS A 562 -8.57 -11.00 -5.21
N SER A 563 -9.88 -11.03 -5.44
CA SER A 563 -10.47 -11.23 -6.78
C SER A 563 -10.25 -10.01 -7.67
N PRO A 564 -10.27 -10.15 -9.02
CA PRO A 564 -10.11 -9.02 -9.95
C PRO A 564 -11.09 -7.85 -9.72
N GLU A 565 -12.34 -8.17 -9.43
CA GLU A 565 -13.45 -7.20 -9.26
C GLU A 565 -13.41 -6.41 -7.93
N ILE A 566 -12.44 -6.67 -7.05
CA ILE A 566 -12.32 -6.00 -5.76
C ILE A 566 -10.89 -5.50 -5.53
N SER A 567 -10.72 -4.76 -4.43
CA SER A 567 -9.42 -4.36 -3.91
C SER A 567 -9.23 -4.85 -2.48
N CYS A 568 -7.97 -4.98 -2.06
CA CYS A 568 -7.60 -5.30 -0.69
C CYS A 568 -6.47 -4.39 -0.23
N HIS A 569 -6.03 -4.60 1.01
CA HIS A 569 -4.89 -3.91 1.58
C HIS A 569 -3.56 -4.36 1.01
N HIS A 570 -3.49 -5.37 0.14
CA HIS A 570 -2.26 -5.69 -0.59
C HIS A 570 -2.08 -4.77 -1.82
N CYS A 571 -3.15 -4.46 -2.55
CA CYS A 571 -3.08 -3.68 -3.79
C CYS A 571 -3.35 -2.18 -3.59
N LEU A 572 -4.62 -1.81 -3.36
CA LEU A 572 -5.08 -0.42 -3.45
C LEU A 572 -5.46 0.20 -2.10
N ARG A 573 -5.90 -0.59 -1.12
CA ARG A 573 -6.51 -0.06 0.12
C ARG A 573 -5.48 0.32 1.16
N ASP A 574 -5.51 1.55 1.63
CA ASP A 574 -4.75 2.05 2.77
C ASP A 574 -5.66 2.83 3.75
N TYR A 575 -5.09 3.34 4.84
CA TYR A 575 -5.85 4.12 5.84
C TYR A 575 -6.26 5.52 5.33
N ARG A 576 -5.46 6.14 4.45
CA ARG A 576 -5.72 7.49 3.93
C ARG A 576 -6.86 7.49 2.90
N ASN A 577 -7.01 6.40 2.14
CA ASN A 577 -8.04 6.25 1.12
C ASN A 577 -9.26 5.44 1.57
N GLN A 578 -9.45 5.22 2.88
CA GLN A 578 -10.58 4.48 3.45
C GLN A 578 -11.95 4.95 2.96
N TYR A 579 -12.09 6.24 2.66
CA TYR A 579 -13.33 6.82 2.14
C TYR A 579 -13.68 6.31 0.74
N PHE A 580 -12.67 5.90 -0.04
CA PHE A 580 -12.83 5.45 -1.42
C PHE A 580 -12.82 3.92 -1.56
N HIS A 581 -12.61 3.13 -0.49
CA HIS A 581 -12.48 1.66 -0.58
C HIS A 581 -13.62 0.96 -1.32
N HIS A 582 -14.82 1.52 -1.27
CA HIS A 582 -16.01 1.01 -1.97
C HIS A 582 -15.99 1.25 -3.49
N LEU A 583 -15.15 2.18 -3.96
CA LEU A 583 -14.92 2.49 -5.38
C LEU A 583 -13.69 1.77 -5.94
N LEU A 584 -12.78 1.27 -5.11
CA LEU A 584 -11.50 0.74 -5.58
C LEU A 584 -11.65 -0.67 -6.17
N VAL A 585 -11.41 -0.80 -7.48
CA VAL A 585 -11.46 -2.03 -8.27
C VAL A 585 -10.17 -2.12 -9.09
N ARG A 586 -9.42 -3.22 -8.94
CA ARG A 586 -8.07 -3.32 -9.53
C ARG A 586 -8.06 -3.76 -11.01
N GLU A 587 -9.00 -4.61 -11.44
CA GLU A 587 -9.01 -5.23 -12.78
C GLU A 587 -8.97 -4.18 -13.90
N HIS A 588 -9.92 -3.24 -13.90
CA HIS A 588 -9.98 -2.22 -14.95
C HIS A 588 -8.76 -1.29 -14.99
N ALA A 589 -8.15 -1.00 -13.82
CA ALA A 589 -6.93 -0.23 -13.76
C ALA A 589 -5.74 -1.03 -14.29
N LEU A 590 -5.69 -2.34 -14.02
CA LEU A 590 -4.63 -3.25 -14.50
C LEU A 590 -4.65 -3.36 -16.02
N ASP A 591 -5.81 -3.71 -16.59
CA ASP A 591 -5.95 -3.89 -18.05
C ASP A 591 -5.56 -2.62 -18.81
N PHE A 592 -5.95 -1.47 -18.26
CA PHE A 592 -5.58 -0.16 -18.80
C PHE A 592 -4.08 0.09 -18.73
N LEU A 593 -3.43 -0.15 -17.58
CA LEU A 593 -2.00 0.06 -17.44
C LEU A 593 -1.18 -0.92 -18.29
N GLU A 594 -1.60 -2.18 -18.41
CA GLU A 594 -0.96 -3.16 -19.32
C GLU A 594 -1.00 -2.66 -20.77
N SER A 595 -2.13 -2.09 -21.20
CA SER A 595 -2.30 -1.52 -22.53
C SER A 595 -1.44 -0.26 -22.75
N VAL A 596 -1.35 0.62 -21.74
CA VAL A 596 -0.43 1.78 -21.76
C VAL A 596 1.02 1.31 -21.85
N SER A 597 1.43 0.33 -21.04
CA SER A 597 2.78 -0.22 -21.05
C SER A 597 3.14 -0.86 -22.39
N ALA A 598 2.20 -1.58 -23.00
CA ALA A 598 2.38 -2.16 -24.34
C ALA A 598 2.61 -1.09 -25.42
N SER A 599 1.93 0.06 -25.31
CA SER A 599 2.10 1.17 -26.24
C SER A 599 3.42 1.92 -26.03
N LEU A 600 3.92 2.00 -24.80
CA LEU A 600 5.18 2.69 -24.50
C LEU A 600 6.41 1.86 -24.88
N ASN A 601 6.32 0.53 -24.75
CA ASN A 601 7.39 -0.41 -25.06
C ASN A 601 6.88 -1.49 -26.03
N PRO A 602 6.63 -1.16 -27.30
CA PRO A 602 6.15 -2.13 -28.28
C PRO A 602 7.23 -3.20 -28.54
N LEU A 603 6.82 -4.47 -28.61
CA LEU A 603 7.71 -5.56 -29.02
C LEU A 603 7.86 -5.54 -30.55
N GLU A 604 9.09 -5.40 -31.04
CA GLU A 604 9.36 -5.32 -32.49
C GLU A 604 9.02 -6.65 -33.19
N GLY A 605 8.22 -6.57 -34.27
CA GLY A 605 7.89 -7.73 -35.11
C GLY A 605 6.83 -8.69 -34.55
N GLU A 606 6.30 -8.42 -33.35
CA GLU A 606 5.32 -9.27 -32.67
C GLU A 606 3.87 -8.76 -32.84
N ILE A 607 2.94 -9.56 -32.30
CA ILE A 607 1.49 -9.38 -32.36
C ILE A 607 1.06 -8.01 -31.79
N ASP A 608 0.02 -7.41 -32.36
CA ASP A 608 -0.42 -6.06 -31.98
C ASP A 608 -0.68 -5.95 -30.46
N SER A 609 -0.14 -4.88 -29.86
CA SER A 609 -0.22 -4.59 -28.42
C SER A 609 0.29 -5.72 -27.52
N ALA A 610 1.15 -6.60 -28.02
CA ALA A 610 1.84 -7.56 -27.18
C ALA A 610 2.81 -6.84 -26.23
N SER A 611 2.83 -7.29 -24.98
CA SER A 611 3.73 -6.78 -23.95
C SER A 611 4.26 -7.92 -23.08
N LYS A 612 5.36 -7.62 -22.38
CA LYS A 612 5.89 -8.52 -21.35
C LYS A 612 4.96 -8.49 -20.14
N VAL A 613 4.68 -9.66 -19.58
CA VAL A 613 3.94 -9.79 -18.33
C VAL A 613 4.78 -9.29 -17.17
N ILE A 614 4.29 -8.27 -16.47
CA ILE A 614 4.94 -7.70 -15.28
C ILE A 614 4.27 -8.28 -14.03
N SER A 615 4.86 -9.32 -13.45
CA SER A 615 4.34 -9.98 -12.25
C SER A 615 5.46 -10.45 -11.33
N GLY A 616 5.25 -10.35 -10.02
CA GLY A 616 6.18 -10.91 -9.02
C GLY A 616 6.21 -12.45 -9.02
N ASN A 617 5.17 -13.10 -9.56
CA ASN A 617 5.10 -14.55 -9.70
C ASN A 617 4.34 -14.95 -10.99
N PRO A 618 5.06 -15.24 -12.09
CA PRO A 618 4.47 -15.65 -13.37
C PRO A 618 3.58 -16.89 -13.26
N ASN A 619 3.92 -17.85 -12.39
CA ASN A 619 3.12 -19.06 -12.18
C ASN A 619 1.72 -18.73 -11.68
N THR A 620 1.67 -17.90 -10.64
CA THR A 620 0.41 -17.47 -10.01
C THR A 620 -0.40 -16.60 -10.96
N TRP A 621 0.28 -15.73 -11.72
CA TRP A 621 -0.37 -14.88 -12.71
C TRP A 621 -1.05 -15.70 -13.81
N LEU A 622 -0.36 -16.67 -14.42
CA LEU A 622 -0.94 -17.48 -15.50
C LEU A 622 -2.08 -18.36 -14.99
N LEU A 623 -1.89 -19.00 -13.83
CA LEU A 623 -2.93 -19.82 -13.22
C LEU A 623 -4.22 -19.01 -12.98
N ARG A 624 -4.12 -17.79 -12.46
CA ARG A 624 -5.28 -16.91 -12.24
C ARG A 624 -6.00 -16.54 -13.51
N ASN A 625 -5.27 -16.19 -14.56
CA ASN A 625 -5.87 -15.86 -15.84
C ASN A 625 -6.68 -17.06 -16.39
N ILE A 626 -6.14 -18.28 -16.25
CA ILE A 626 -6.86 -19.51 -16.60
C ILE A 626 -8.08 -19.72 -15.69
N GLU A 627 -7.94 -19.61 -14.37
CA GLU A 627 -9.04 -19.83 -13.41
C GLU A 627 -10.19 -18.82 -13.53
N ASN A 628 -9.89 -17.59 -13.93
CA ASN A 628 -10.85 -16.49 -14.09
C ASN A 628 -11.53 -16.46 -15.46
N SER A 629 -11.16 -17.37 -16.36
CA SER A 629 -11.77 -17.46 -17.68
C SER A 629 -13.28 -17.70 -17.59
N ARG A 630 -14.05 -16.95 -18.38
CA ARG A 630 -15.52 -16.90 -18.27
C ARG A 630 -16.23 -17.73 -19.33
N GLN A 631 -15.70 -17.77 -20.55
CA GLN A 631 -16.33 -18.36 -21.73
C GLN A 631 -15.53 -19.52 -22.32
N SER A 632 -14.22 -19.35 -22.52
CA SER A 632 -13.40 -20.37 -23.17
C SER A 632 -11.92 -20.31 -22.79
N VAL A 633 -11.24 -21.46 -22.74
CA VAL A 633 -9.79 -21.54 -22.65
C VAL A 633 -9.25 -22.55 -23.65
N ASP A 634 -8.40 -22.08 -24.55
CA ASP A 634 -7.68 -22.90 -25.53
C ASP A 634 -6.20 -22.97 -25.09
N ILE A 635 -5.67 -24.18 -24.90
CA ILE A 635 -4.31 -24.44 -24.37
C ILE A 635 -3.57 -25.37 -25.33
N ALA A 636 -2.30 -25.08 -25.61
CA ALA A 636 -1.40 -25.92 -26.39
C ALA A 636 -0.09 -26.17 -25.64
N ILE A 637 0.14 -27.40 -25.23
CA ILE A 637 1.28 -27.79 -24.38
C ILE A 637 1.96 -29.05 -24.87
N GLU A 638 3.22 -29.20 -24.50
CA GLU A 638 4.00 -30.37 -24.89
C GLU A 638 3.39 -31.66 -24.31
N HIS A 639 3.17 -31.68 -23.00
CA HIS A 639 2.56 -32.79 -22.27
C HIS A 639 1.87 -32.24 -21.02
N LEU A 640 0.87 -32.97 -20.52
CA LEU A 640 0.19 -32.65 -19.27
C LEU A 640 0.87 -33.42 -18.12
N SER A 641 1.00 -32.81 -16.95
CA SER A 641 1.54 -33.47 -15.76
C SER A 641 0.48 -33.57 -14.66
N LEU A 642 0.75 -34.41 -13.65
CA LEU A 642 -0.11 -34.54 -12.46
C LEU A 642 0.13 -33.42 -11.41
N GLY A 643 1.15 -32.59 -11.59
CA GLY A 643 1.52 -31.54 -10.64
C GLY A 643 0.73 -30.24 -10.84
N HIS A 644 0.73 -29.36 -9.85
CA HIS A 644 0.04 -28.07 -9.89
C HIS A 644 0.80 -26.99 -9.11
N PRO A 645 0.73 -25.70 -9.50
CA PRO A 645 1.44 -24.62 -8.78
C PRO A 645 1.00 -24.45 -7.32
N ASN A 646 -0.26 -24.77 -6.98
CA ASN A 646 -0.77 -24.70 -5.60
C ASN A 646 -0.30 -25.86 -4.69
N GLY A 647 0.56 -26.76 -5.20
CA GLY A 647 1.14 -27.88 -4.45
C GLY A 647 0.43 -29.22 -4.65
N GLU A 648 0.92 -30.25 -3.96
CA GLU A 648 0.54 -31.67 -4.16
C GLU A 648 -0.94 -32.00 -3.87
N ALA A 649 -1.68 -31.10 -3.21
CA ALA A 649 -3.10 -31.30 -2.90
C ALA A 649 -4.01 -30.96 -4.10
N PHE A 650 -3.48 -30.30 -5.11
CA PHE A 650 -4.21 -29.82 -6.28
C PHE A 650 -3.58 -30.37 -7.56
N THR A 651 -4.40 -30.53 -8.60
CA THR A 651 -3.98 -30.95 -9.95
C THR A 651 -4.59 -30.03 -11.00
N TRP A 652 -3.99 -29.95 -12.19
CA TRP A 652 -4.60 -29.20 -13.31
C TRP A 652 -5.99 -29.72 -13.71
N PHE A 653 -6.29 -30.99 -13.40
CA PHE A 653 -7.61 -31.57 -13.62
C PHE A 653 -8.68 -31.00 -12.68
N ASP A 654 -8.29 -30.58 -11.48
CA ASP A 654 -9.17 -29.86 -10.56
C ASP A 654 -9.49 -28.46 -11.11
N THR A 655 -8.48 -27.78 -11.66
CA THR A 655 -8.62 -26.48 -12.34
C THR A 655 -9.55 -26.57 -13.55
N PHE A 656 -9.32 -27.54 -14.44
CA PHE A 656 -10.21 -27.78 -15.59
C PHE A 656 -11.62 -28.20 -15.16
N SER A 657 -11.75 -29.03 -14.14
CA SER A 657 -13.05 -29.39 -13.57
C SER A 657 -13.81 -28.19 -13.02
N GLY A 658 -13.11 -27.25 -12.38
CA GLY A 658 -13.64 -26.00 -11.88
C GLY A 658 -14.15 -25.11 -13.02
N LEU A 659 -13.40 -25.01 -14.10
CA LEU A 659 -13.78 -24.25 -15.31
C LEU A 659 -15.01 -24.86 -16.01
N LEU A 660 -15.04 -26.18 -16.21
CA LEU A 660 -16.21 -26.85 -16.78
C LEU A 660 -17.47 -26.66 -15.91
N ASN A 661 -17.32 -26.66 -14.57
CA ASN A 661 -18.43 -26.38 -13.66
C ASN A 661 -18.96 -24.94 -13.77
N LYS A 662 -18.13 -23.98 -14.20
CA LYS A 662 -18.55 -22.61 -14.52
C LYS A 662 -19.21 -22.50 -15.91
N GLY A 663 -19.23 -23.57 -16.70
CA GLY A 663 -19.71 -23.56 -18.08
C GLY A 663 -18.67 -23.07 -19.12
N CYS A 664 -17.39 -23.00 -18.75
CA CYS A 664 -16.32 -22.60 -19.64
C CYS A 664 -15.96 -23.72 -20.63
N SER A 665 -15.82 -23.38 -21.91
CA SER A 665 -15.40 -24.33 -22.96
C SER A 665 -13.88 -24.50 -22.95
N ILE A 666 -13.39 -25.74 -22.82
CA ILE A 666 -11.95 -26.01 -22.74
C ILE A 666 -11.49 -26.79 -23.97
N LYS A 667 -10.46 -26.28 -24.65
CA LYS A 667 -9.76 -26.95 -25.76
C LYS A 667 -8.30 -27.19 -25.41
N LEU A 668 -7.88 -28.44 -25.33
CA LEU A 668 -6.50 -28.81 -24.99
C LEU A 668 -5.80 -29.47 -26.20
N ASN A 669 -4.70 -28.90 -26.66
CA ASN A 669 -3.84 -29.46 -27.70
C ASN A 669 -2.56 -30.03 -27.06
N LEU A 670 -2.27 -31.30 -27.34
CA LEU A 670 -1.12 -32.02 -26.82
C LEU A 670 -0.16 -32.38 -27.96
N LEU A 671 1.13 -32.08 -27.78
CA LEU A 671 2.18 -32.53 -28.70
C LEU A 671 2.53 -34.01 -28.45
N LYS A 672 2.69 -34.38 -27.18
CA LYS A 672 3.00 -35.74 -26.71
C LYS A 672 1.78 -36.32 -25.99
N MET A 673 1.39 -37.51 -26.41
CA MET A 673 0.33 -38.28 -25.75
C MET A 673 0.84 -38.82 -24.41
N PRO A 674 -0.05 -39.03 -23.42
CA PRO A 674 0.29 -39.80 -22.23
C PRO A 674 0.82 -41.19 -22.64
N ASP A 675 1.86 -41.65 -21.97
CA ASP A 675 2.50 -42.95 -22.25
C ASP A 675 1.82 -44.10 -21.47
N ASP A 676 2.26 -45.33 -21.74
CA ASP A 676 1.78 -46.54 -21.05
C ASP A 676 2.33 -46.67 -19.61
N THR A 677 2.98 -45.63 -19.07
CA THR A 677 3.46 -45.67 -17.69
C THR A 677 2.29 -45.51 -16.71
N PRO A 678 2.44 -45.92 -15.43
CA PRO A 678 1.38 -45.74 -14.44
C PRO A 678 0.86 -44.30 -14.32
N LYS A 679 1.77 -43.32 -14.46
CA LYS A 679 1.42 -41.90 -14.47
C LYS A 679 0.66 -41.50 -15.74
N GLY A 680 1.12 -41.96 -16.90
CA GLY A 680 0.45 -41.72 -18.19
C GLY A 680 -0.97 -42.32 -18.24
N LEU A 681 -1.15 -43.54 -17.73
CA LEU A 681 -2.46 -44.19 -17.61
C LEU A 681 -3.41 -43.42 -16.67
N SER A 682 -2.90 -42.90 -15.55
CA SER A 682 -3.65 -42.02 -14.64
C SER A 682 -4.15 -40.76 -15.34
N ILE A 683 -3.26 -40.09 -16.09
CA ILE A 683 -3.58 -38.90 -16.90
C ILE A 683 -4.64 -39.24 -17.96
N SER A 684 -4.47 -40.33 -18.71
CA SER A 684 -5.44 -40.78 -19.72
C SER A 684 -6.83 -40.97 -19.12
N ARG A 685 -6.93 -41.57 -17.93
CA ARG A 685 -8.22 -41.76 -17.24
C ARG A 685 -8.85 -40.44 -16.82
N GLN A 686 -8.07 -39.46 -16.33
CA GLN A 686 -8.62 -38.15 -15.97
C GLN A 686 -9.04 -37.33 -17.20
N LEU A 687 -8.28 -37.43 -18.31
CA LEU A 687 -8.67 -36.82 -19.58
C LEU A 687 -9.98 -37.38 -20.11
N MET A 688 -10.21 -38.70 -20.04
CA MET A 688 -11.51 -39.31 -20.39
C MET A 688 -12.66 -38.71 -19.59
N VAL A 689 -12.50 -38.58 -18.27
CA VAL A 689 -13.55 -38.00 -17.41
C VAL A 689 -13.86 -36.55 -17.79
N LEU A 690 -12.84 -35.77 -18.19
CA LEU A 690 -13.05 -34.39 -18.64
C LEU A 690 -13.65 -34.30 -20.05
N LEU A 691 -13.28 -35.20 -20.97
CA LEU A 691 -13.89 -35.33 -22.29
C LEU A 691 -15.40 -35.59 -22.17
N ASP A 692 -15.82 -36.52 -21.30
CA ASP A 692 -17.23 -36.83 -21.04
C ASP A 692 -17.99 -35.63 -20.45
N ARG A 693 -17.29 -34.71 -19.79
CA ARG A 693 -17.84 -33.46 -19.24
C ARG A 693 -17.80 -32.29 -20.22
N GLY A 694 -17.41 -32.50 -21.47
CA GLY A 694 -17.47 -31.52 -22.55
C GLY A 694 -16.15 -30.81 -22.87
N MET A 695 -15.03 -31.23 -22.28
CA MET A 695 -13.70 -30.77 -22.72
C MET A 695 -13.38 -31.35 -24.11
N THR A 696 -12.63 -30.62 -24.94
CA THR A 696 -12.14 -31.13 -26.22
C THR A 696 -10.63 -31.26 -26.20
N VAL A 697 -10.11 -32.39 -26.69
CA VAL A 697 -8.67 -32.66 -26.72
C VAL A 697 -8.21 -32.99 -28.14
N TYR A 698 -7.07 -32.46 -28.54
CA TYR A 698 -6.48 -32.62 -29.87
C TYR A 698 -5.01 -33.02 -29.77
N LYS A 699 -4.56 -33.84 -30.72
CA LYS A 699 -3.13 -34.08 -30.95
C LYS A 699 -2.61 -33.12 -32.02
N VAL A 700 -1.53 -32.42 -31.73
CA VAL A 700 -0.85 -31.50 -32.67
C VAL A 700 0.55 -32.00 -33.03
N ASN A 701 1.04 -31.61 -34.20
CA ASN A 701 2.39 -31.98 -34.67
C ASN A 701 3.47 -30.96 -34.25
N GLN A 702 3.05 -29.72 -33.97
CA GLN A 702 3.92 -28.63 -33.55
C GLN A 702 3.11 -27.71 -32.62
N LEU A 703 3.77 -27.14 -31.62
CA LEU A 703 3.14 -26.15 -30.73
C LEU A 703 3.11 -24.78 -31.41
N PRO A 704 1.98 -24.05 -31.31
CA PRO A 704 1.96 -22.63 -31.68
C PRO A 704 2.87 -21.86 -30.72
N GLU A 705 3.46 -20.77 -31.22
CA GLU A 705 4.26 -19.84 -30.42
C GLU A 705 3.44 -19.31 -29.23
N TRP A 706 2.24 -18.80 -29.53
CA TRP A 706 1.27 -18.37 -28.52
C TRP A 706 0.44 -19.56 -28.05
N GLN A 707 0.73 -20.06 -26.86
CA GLN A 707 0.25 -21.36 -26.39
C GLN A 707 -1.10 -21.33 -25.67
N ILE A 708 -1.56 -20.18 -25.19
CA ILE A 708 -2.80 -20.08 -24.43
C ILE A 708 -3.64 -18.93 -24.98
N ILE A 709 -4.93 -19.18 -25.20
CA ILE A 709 -5.94 -18.17 -25.56
C ILE A 709 -7.10 -18.29 -24.58
N ILE A 710 -7.47 -17.18 -23.98
CA ILE A 710 -8.57 -17.04 -23.02
C ILE A 710 -9.67 -16.20 -23.67
N ASP A 711 -10.91 -16.62 -23.45
CA ASP A 711 -12.14 -15.93 -23.80
C ASP A 711 -12.11 -15.30 -25.21
N LYS A 712 -11.75 -16.12 -26.21
CA LYS A 712 -11.43 -15.68 -27.59
C LYS A 712 -12.53 -14.91 -28.32
N GLU A 713 -13.78 -15.04 -27.88
CA GLU A 713 -14.95 -14.33 -28.43
C GLU A 713 -15.42 -13.17 -27.53
N ASP A 714 -14.83 -12.98 -26.35
CA ASP A 714 -15.16 -11.91 -25.41
C ASP A 714 -14.31 -10.66 -25.71
N PRO A 715 -14.92 -9.54 -26.14
CA PRO A 715 -14.16 -8.34 -26.49
C PRO A 715 -13.53 -7.62 -25.28
N THR A 716 -13.81 -8.06 -24.05
CA THR A 716 -13.34 -7.45 -22.81
C THR A 716 -12.32 -8.30 -22.06
N ASN A 717 -12.50 -9.63 -22.05
CA ASN A 717 -11.65 -10.54 -21.28
C ASN A 717 -10.71 -11.39 -22.16
N ASN A 718 -10.72 -11.18 -23.48
CA ASN A 718 -9.87 -11.95 -24.38
C ASN A 718 -8.38 -11.71 -24.09
N ARG A 719 -7.61 -12.79 -24.07
CA ARG A 719 -6.16 -12.71 -23.87
C ARG A 719 -5.46 -13.83 -24.61
N ALA A 720 -4.32 -13.53 -25.19
CA ALA A 720 -3.39 -14.54 -25.68
C ALA A 720 -2.08 -14.46 -24.91
N ILE A 721 -1.46 -15.60 -24.63
CA ILE A 721 -0.26 -15.72 -23.79
C ILE A 721 0.78 -16.62 -24.47
N SER A 722 2.03 -16.19 -24.45
CA SER A 722 3.20 -16.90 -24.98
C SER A 722 4.35 -16.88 -23.97
N SER A 723 5.38 -17.69 -24.19
CA SER A 723 6.68 -17.49 -23.54
C SER A 723 7.50 -16.46 -24.32
N ALA A 724 8.22 -15.59 -23.62
CA ALA A 724 9.21 -14.70 -24.20
C ALA A 724 10.58 -15.38 -24.44
N SER A 725 10.70 -16.67 -24.07
CA SER A 725 11.92 -17.47 -24.19
C SER A 725 11.74 -18.59 -25.20
N ASP A 726 12.83 -19.22 -25.64
CA ASP A 726 12.79 -20.41 -26.51
C ASP A 726 12.18 -21.67 -25.82
N ILE A 727 11.62 -21.52 -24.61
CA ILE A 727 11.03 -22.59 -23.81
C ILE A 727 9.51 -22.45 -23.82
N PHE A 728 8.81 -23.50 -24.24
CA PHE A 728 7.36 -23.55 -24.20
C PHE A 728 6.80 -23.59 -22.76
N ILE A 729 5.65 -22.94 -22.56
CA ILE A 729 4.81 -23.01 -21.37
C ILE A 729 4.44 -24.48 -21.09
N SER A 730 4.72 -24.93 -19.87
CA SER A 730 4.34 -26.23 -19.33
C SER A 730 3.30 -26.08 -18.22
N LEU A 731 2.29 -26.96 -18.19
CA LEU A 731 1.32 -27.01 -17.08
C LEU A 731 1.68 -28.14 -16.11
N GLY A 732 2.50 -27.79 -15.11
CA GLY A 732 2.84 -28.69 -14.00
C GLY A 732 3.04 -27.96 -12.69
N GLU A 733 3.93 -28.47 -11.83
CA GLU A 733 4.30 -27.80 -10.57
C GLU A 733 4.90 -26.41 -10.80
N ARG A 734 5.52 -26.22 -11.96
CA ARG A 734 6.06 -24.96 -12.45
C ARG A 734 5.69 -24.76 -13.91
N ILE A 735 5.59 -23.51 -14.30
CA ILE A 735 5.50 -23.07 -15.68
C ILE A 735 6.95 -22.91 -16.13
N GLY A 736 7.33 -23.61 -17.20
CA GLY A 736 8.72 -23.77 -17.64
C GLY A 736 9.50 -22.48 -17.99
N THR A 737 8.90 -21.31 -17.80
CA THR A 737 9.46 -19.99 -18.06
C THR A 737 8.99 -18.98 -17.01
N ASP A 738 9.88 -18.05 -16.65
CA ASP A 738 9.55 -16.88 -15.82
C ASP A 738 9.27 -15.62 -16.67
N GLN A 739 9.37 -15.73 -18.00
CA GLN A 739 9.15 -14.61 -18.92
C GLN A 739 7.97 -14.95 -19.83
N LEU A 740 6.85 -14.26 -19.60
CA LEU A 740 5.62 -14.41 -20.38
C LEU A 740 5.37 -13.16 -21.21
N LEU A 741 4.77 -13.38 -22.38
CA LEU A 741 4.21 -12.35 -23.24
C LEU A 741 2.69 -12.46 -23.20
N THR A 742 2.02 -11.32 -23.27
CA THR A 742 0.55 -11.27 -23.30
C THR A 742 0.07 -10.21 -24.29
N THR A 743 -1.07 -10.46 -24.91
CA THR A 743 -1.85 -9.42 -25.61
C THR A 743 -3.32 -9.57 -25.24
N SER A 744 -3.96 -8.44 -24.89
CA SER A 744 -5.41 -8.33 -24.67
C SER A 744 -6.10 -7.59 -25.83
N SER A 745 -5.34 -7.13 -26.83
CA SER A 745 -5.92 -6.46 -27.99
C SER A 745 -6.76 -7.44 -28.81
N ILE A 746 -7.99 -7.06 -29.16
CA ILE A 746 -8.87 -7.85 -30.03
C ILE A 746 -8.18 -8.20 -31.35
N VAL A 747 -7.43 -7.25 -31.93
CA VAL A 747 -6.69 -7.49 -33.17
C VAL A 747 -5.55 -8.47 -32.95
N GLY A 748 -4.82 -8.33 -31.84
CA GLY A 748 -3.73 -9.21 -31.45
C GLY A 748 -4.21 -10.65 -31.22
N VAL A 749 -5.23 -10.84 -30.41
CA VAL A 749 -5.82 -12.17 -30.13
C VAL A 749 -6.37 -12.82 -31.39
N LYS A 750 -6.98 -12.04 -32.30
CA LYS A 750 -7.47 -12.56 -33.58
C LYS A 750 -6.32 -13.06 -34.48
N LYS A 751 -5.21 -12.33 -34.55
CA LYS A 751 -4.00 -12.78 -35.27
C LYS A 751 -3.45 -14.10 -34.69
N VAL A 752 -3.41 -14.22 -33.36
CA VAL A 752 -3.04 -15.48 -32.68
C VAL A 752 -3.98 -16.62 -33.09
N LEU A 753 -5.29 -16.38 -33.04
CA LEU A 753 -6.30 -17.38 -33.36
C LEU A 753 -6.21 -17.86 -34.82
N ASP A 754 -5.91 -16.94 -35.75
CA ASP A 754 -5.71 -17.30 -37.15
C ASP A 754 -4.44 -18.16 -37.34
N GLY A 755 -3.37 -17.89 -36.58
CA GLY A 755 -2.21 -18.77 -36.49
C GLY A 755 -2.56 -20.17 -35.98
N TRP A 756 -3.42 -20.28 -34.97
CA TRP A 756 -3.90 -21.58 -34.46
C TRP A 756 -4.68 -22.38 -35.48
N LYS A 757 -5.48 -21.75 -36.35
CA LYS A 757 -6.21 -22.44 -37.44
C LYS A 757 -5.28 -23.11 -38.45
N SER A 758 -4.06 -22.62 -38.59
CA SER A 758 -3.05 -23.22 -39.48
C SER A 758 -2.36 -24.45 -38.87
N THR A 759 -2.53 -24.69 -37.57
CA THR A 759 -1.91 -25.83 -36.88
C THR A 759 -2.63 -27.12 -37.23
N GLN A 760 -1.92 -28.10 -37.79
CA GLN A 760 -2.48 -29.43 -38.03
C GLN A 760 -2.81 -30.13 -36.72
N SER A 761 -4.08 -30.47 -36.54
CA SER A 761 -4.59 -31.12 -35.33
C SER A 761 -5.52 -32.29 -35.65
N ARG A 762 -5.42 -33.39 -34.91
CA ARG A 762 -6.38 -34.51 -34.93
C ARG A 762 -7.21 -34.49 -33.64
N PRO A 763 -8.56 -34.49 -33.70
CA PRO A 763 -9.38 -34.63 -32.51
C PRO A 763 -9.17 -36.00 -31.86
N LEU A 764 -9.15 -36.04 -30.53
CA LEU A 764 -9.01 -37.25 -29.74
C LEU A 764 -10.36 -37.61 -29.11
N THR A 765 -10.70 -38.90 -29.13
CA THR A 765 -11.90 -39.44 -28.49
C THR A 765 -11.53 -40.26 -27.25
N GLY A 766 -12.53 -40.71 -26.47
CA GLY A 766 -12.29 -41.59 -25.33
C GLY A 766 -11.48 -42.84 -25.70
N ASP A 767 -11.67 -43.37 -26.91
CA ASP A 767 -10.95 -44.54 -27.43
C ASP A 767 -9.44 -44.34 -27.52
N ASP A 768 -8.96 -43.11 -27.73
CA ASP A 768 -7.53 -42.77 -27.78
C ASP A 768 -6.86 -42.85 -26.39
N PHE A 769 -7.65 -42.91 -25.31
CA PHE A 769 -7.19 -42.93 -23.92
C PHE A 769 -7.59 -44.21 -23.16
N THR A 770 -8.25 -45.15 -23.84
CA THR A 770 -8.71 -46.40 -23.23
C THR A 770 -7.50 -47.24 -22.80
N PRO A 771 -7.37 -47.57 -21.50
CA PRO A 771 -6.32 -48.47 -21.05
C PRO A 771 -6.53 -49.88 -21.63
N PRO A 772 -5.48 -50.72 -21.71
CA PRO A 772 -5.63 -52.11 -22.13
C PRO A 772 -6.69 -52.85 -21.28
N GLU A 773 -7.39 -53.83 -21.85
CA GLU A 773 -8.50 -54.55 -21.17
C GLU A 773 -8.10 -55.18 -19.82
N SER A 774 -6.83 -55.55 -19.66
CA SER A 774 -6.29 -56.13 -18.42
C SER A 774 -5.90 -55.08 -17.37
N VAL A 775 -6.12 -53.79 -17.62
CA VAL A 775 -5.65 -52.67 -16.79
C VAL A 775 -6.80 -51.79 -16.33
N LYS A 776 -6.98 -51.70 -15.02
CA LYS A 776 -7.96 -50.83 -14.35
C LYS A 776 -7.24 -49.66 -13.68
N VAL A 777 -7.68 -48.45 -14.01
CA VAL A 777 -7.10 -47.19 -13.49
C VAL A 777 -8.10 -46.52 -12.53
N ILE A 778 -7.66 -46.24 -11.31
CA ILE A 778 -8.45 -45.56 -10.28
C ILE A 778 -7.70 -44.30 -9.85
N ASN A 779 -8.35 -43.14 -9.95
CA ASN A 779 -7.81 -41.88 -9.44
C ASN A 779 -8.61 -41.47 -8.20
N LEU A 780 -7.91 -41.22 -7.10
CA LEU A 780 -8.47 -40.77 -5.83
C LEU A 780 -8.11 -39.31 -5.62
N HIS A 781 -9.11 -38.49 -5.30
CA HIS A 781 -8.96 -37.06 -5.03
C HIS A 781 -9.01 -36.80 -3.52
N ALA A 782 -8.50 -35.64 -3.10
CA ALA A 782 -8.65 -35.19 -1.72
C ALA A 782 -10.14 -35.02 -1.41
N SER A 783 -10.63 -35.73 -0.40
CA SER A 783 -12.04 -35.68 0.01
C SER A 783 -12.12 -35.36 1.50
N SER A 784 -12.96 -34.38 1.83
CA SER A 784 -13.26 -34.01 3.22
C SER A 784 -14.39 -34.83 3.85
N LYS A 785 -15.08 -35.71 3.10
CA LYS A 785 -16.32 -36.38 3.57
C LYS A 785 -16.55 -37.83 3.10
N SER A 786 -15.81 -38.34 2.14
CA SER A 786 -15.97 -39.70 1.59
C SER A 786 -14.94 -40.66 2.20
N TYR A 787 -15.41 -41.58 3.04
CA TYR A 787 -14.62 -42.70 3.53
C TYR A 787 -14.51 -43.75 2.42
N VAL A 788 -13.29 -43.97 1.90
CA VAL A 788 -12.98 -45.08 0.99
C VAL A 788 -12.23 -46.14 1.81
N SER A 789 -12.67 -47.40 1.75
CA SER A 789 -11.99 -48.50 2.42
C SER A 789 -11.07 -49.24 1.45
N ILE A 790 -10.01 -49.86 1.98
CA ILE A 790 -9.14 -50.76 1.21
C ILE A 790 -9.96 -51.92 0.62
N GLU A 791 -10.94 -52.42 1.37
CA GLU A 791 -11.85 -53.47 0.92
C GLU A 791 -12.61 -53.05 -0.35
N SER A 792 -13.21 -51.85 -0.39
CA SER A 792 -13.98 -51.43 -1.57
C SER A 792 -13.12 -51.26 -2.82
N LEU A 793 -11.85 -50.87 -2.67
CA LEU A 793 -10.93 -50.67 -3.79
C LEU A 793 -10.38 -51.98 -4.36
N PHE A 794 -10.12 -52.97 -3.51
CA PHE A 794 -9.29 -54.13 -3.88
C PHE A 794 -9.98 -55.50 -3.75
N THR A 795 -11.22 -55.59 -3.24
CA THR A 795 -11.95 -56.87 -3.10
C THR A 795 -11.98 -57.68 -4.40
N GLU A 796 -12.21 -57.02 -5.54
CA GLU A 796 -12.27 -57.68 -6.85
C GLU A 796 -10.95 -58.37 -7.20
N VAL A 797 -9.81 -57.72 -6.95
CA VAL A 797 -8.48 -58.29 -7.19
C VAL A 797 -8.22 -59.45 -6.24
N PHE A 798 -8.56 -59.32 -4.95
CA PHE A 798 -8.29 -60.37 -3.98
C PHE A 798 -9.31 -61.53 -4.00
N SER A 799 -10.37 -61.46 -4.81
CA SER A 799 -11.39 -62.52 -4.93
C SER A 799 -10.90 -63.83 -5.57
N LYS A 800 -9.78 -63.78 -6.32
CA LYS A 800 -9.10 -64.96 -6.86
C LYS A 800 -8.05 -65.48 -5.86
N PRO A 801 -7.88 -66.81 -5.70
CA PRO A 801 -6.90 -67.39 -4.78
C PRO A 801 -5.47 -66.86 -4.98
N CYS A 802 -4.84 -66.42 -3.90
CA CYS A 802 -3.49 -65.85 -3.88
C CYS A 802 -2.49 -66.85 -3.30
N LYS A 803 -1.42 -67.15 -4.03
CA LYS A 803 -0.35 -68.07 -3.58
C LYS A 803 0.83 -67.33 -2.94
N GLN A 804 1.31 -66.26 -3.57
CA GLN A 804 2.44 -65.45 -3.07
C GLN A 804 2.20 -63.96 -3.31
N ILE A 805 2.61 -63.12 -2.37
CA ILE A 805 2.52 -61.65 -2.50
C ILE A 805 3.88 -61.01 -2.26
N LEU A 806 4.25 -60.06 -3.10
CA LEU A 806 5.40 -59.19 -2.91
C LEU A 806 4.91 -57.74 -2.79
N VAL A 807 5.17 -57.12 -1.64
CA VAL A 807 4.89 -55.71 -1.39
C VAL A 807 6.20 -54.94 -1.45
N ASN A 808 6.23 -53.85 -2.21
CA ASN A 808 7.34 -52.92 -2.24
C ASN A 808 6.85 -51.54 -1.81
N ASP A 809 7.20 -51.11 -0.59
CA ASP A 809 7.02 -49.72 -0.14
C ASP A 809 8.24 -49.31 0.73
N PRO A 810 9.11 -48.44 0.21
CA PRO A 810 10.31 -48.00 0.91
C PRO A 810 10.06 -47.27 2.24
N TYR A 811 8.83 -46.84 2.53
CA TYR A 811 8.54 -45.85 3.58
C TYR A 811 7.74 -46.38 4.77
N LEU A 812 7.67 -47.70 4.95
CA LEU A 812 7.08 -48.37 6.13
C LEU A 812 8.06 -48.31 7.32
N LEU A 813 8.32 -47.08 7.80
CA LEU A 813 9.42 -46.78 8.73
C LEU A 813 9.02 -46.73 10.21
N ASP A 814 7.72 -46.75 10.49
CA ASP A 814 7.17 -46.63 11.84
C ASP A 814 5.97 -47.58 12.00
N ARG A 815 5.51 -47.74 13.25
CA ARG A 815 4.43 -48.66 13.59
C ARG A 815 3.15 -48.36 12.81
N ASP A 816 2.72 -47.11 12.79
CA ASP A 816 1.46 -46.72 12.15
C ASP A 816 1.49 -47.05 10.66
N ARG A 817 2.62 -46.82 9.99
CA ARG A 817 2.78 -47.15 8.57
C ARG A 817 2.88 -48.66 8.31
N VAL A 818 3.58 -49.42 9.14
CA VAL A 818 3.68 -50.89 9.00
C VAL A 818 2.29 -51.52 9.08
N PHE A 819 1.44 -51.05 10.01
CA PHE A 819 0.08 -51.56 10.18
C PHE A 819 -0.88 -51.20 9.04
N LEU A 820 -0.51 -50.28 8.13
CA LEU A 820 -1.31 -50.03 6.90
C LEU A 820 -1.38 -51.25 5.97
N LEU A 821 -0.50 -52.25 6.16
CA LEU A 821 -0.55 -53.51 5.43
C LEU A 821 -1.66 -54.45 5.92
N GLU A 822 -2.14 -54.30 7.16
CA GLU A 822 -3.10 -55.22 7.79
C GLU A 822 -4.36 -55.47 6.93
N PRO A 823 -5.04 -54.45 6.36
CA PRO A 823 -6.24 -54.67 5.56
C PRO A 823 -5.97 -55.46 4.28
N TYR A 824 -4.81 -55.24 3.64
CA TYR A 824 -4.40 -55.97 2.44
C TYR A 824 -4.11 -57.44 2.76
N MET A 825 -3.51 -57.71 3.93
CA MET A 825 -3.25 -59.07 4.39
C MET A 825 -4.54 -59.82 4.74
N LYS A 826 -5.52 -59.15 5.36
CA LYS A 826 -6.85 -59.73 5.60
C LYS A 826 -7.55 -60.14 4.31
N LEU A 827 -7.49 -59.30 3.27
CA LEU A 827 -8.05 -59.63 1.96
C LEU A 827 -7.32 -60.81 1.31
N ALA A 828 -5.99 -60.86 1.41
CA ALA A 828 -5.18 -61.94 0.81
C ALA A 828 -5.35 -63.30 1.53
N ALA A 829 -5.48 -63.30 2.85
CA ALA A 829 -5.56 -64.51 3.67
C ALA A 829 -6.95 -65.18 3.65
N ALA A 830 -7.96 -64.55 3.05
CA ALA A 830 -9.34 -65.05 3.02
C ALA A 830 -9.53 -66.40 2.28
N HIS A 831 -8.56 -66.80 1.44
CA HIS A 831 -8.66 -68.00 0.59
C HIS A 831 -7.86 -69.22 1.09
N GLU A 832 -7.19 -69.15 2.25
CA GLU A 832 -6.32 -70.21 2.85
C GLU A 832 -5.14 -70.72 1.98
N ASP A 833 -5.02 -70.31 0.71
CA ASP A 833 -3.98 -70.74 -0.24
C ASP A 833 -2.65 -69.92 -0.18
N LEU A 834 -2.56 -68.94 0.72
CA LEU A 834 -1.44 -68.00 0.78
C LEU A 834 -0.21 -68.61 1.46
N GLU A 835 0.84 -68.89 0.69
CA GLU A 835 2.07 -69.53 1.20
C GLU A 835 3.06 -68.53 1.82
N ARG A 836 3.18 -67.33 1.23
CA ARG A 836 4.21 -66.35 1.65
C ARG A 836 3.90 -64.92 1.19
N VAL A 837 4.17 -63.95 2.06
CA VAL A 837 4.21 -62.52 1.75
C VAL A 837 5.62 -61.98 1.97
N THR A 838 6.22 -61.35 0.97
CA THR A 838 7.51 -60.66 1.11
C THR A 838 7.28 -59.15 1.09
N VAL A 839 7.81 -58.44 2.09
CA VAL A 839 7.72 -56.97 2.17
C VAL A 839 9.11 -56.36 2.04
N HIS A 840 9.30 -55.53 1.02
CA HIS A 840 10.51 -54.76 0.79
C HIS A 840 10.34 -53.34 1.32
N THR A 841 11.16 -52.92 2.29
CA THR A 841 11.13 -51.56 2.87
C THR A 841 12.52 -51.04 3.26
N LYS A 842 12.69 -49.75 3.56
CA LYS A 842 13.96 -49.19 4.05
C LYS A 842 14.08 -49.34 5.57
N ARG A 843 15.30 -49.34 6.07
CA ARG A 843 15.57 -49.34 7.51
C ARG A 843 15.34 -47.94 8.09
N SER A 844 14.50 -47.84 9.12
CA SER A 844 14.19 -46.60 9.85
C SER A 844 15.36 -46.13 10.72
N GLN A 845 15.35 -44.83 11.08
CA GLN A 845 16.27 -44.29 12.09
C GLN A 845 16.01 -44.92 13.48
N ASP A 846 14.74 -45.26 13.77
CA ASP A 846 14.33 -45.96 14.99
C ASP A 846 14.07 -47.45 14.69
N PHE A 847 15.16 -48.18 14.38
CA PHE A 847 15.11 -49.58 13.96
C PHE A 847 14.41 -50.49 14.98
N SER A 848 14.57 -50.22 16.28
CA SER A 848 13.98 -51.05 17.33
C SER A 848 12.44 -51.02 17.29
N LYS A 849 11.84 -49.85 17.07
CA LYS A 849 10.38 -49.73 16.97
C LYS A 849 9.83 -50.31 15.67
N GLN A 850 10.55 -50.12 14.57
CA GLN A 850 10.19 -50.73 13.28
C GLN A 850 10.18 -52.26 13.40
N GLN A 851 11.24 -52.86 13.95
CA GLN A 851 11.36 -54.30 14.12
C GLN A 851 10.27 -54.88 15.05
N GLN A 852 9.91 -54.15 16.11
CA GLN A 852 8.81 -54.55 16.98
C GLN A 852 7.47 -54.57 16.24
N ALA A 853 7.16 -53.52 15.47
CA ALA A 853 5.93 -53.45 14.68
C ALA A 853 5.88 -54.54 13.59
N GLU A 854 7.00 -54.82 12.94
CA GLU A 854 7.13 -55.92 11.97
C GLU A 854 6.84 -57.28 12.61
N ALA A 855 7.39 -57.54 13.80
CA ALA A 855 7.15 -58.78 14.54
C ALA A 855 5.68 -58.92 15.01
N GLU A 856 5.08 -57.83 15.50
CA GLU A 856 3.67 -57.77 15.90
C GLU A 856 2.75 -58.13 14.71
N LEU A 857 2.97 -57.49 13.55
CA LEU A 857 2.17 -57.77 12.36
C LEU A 857 2.37 -59.20 11.84
N ASN A 858 3.62 -59.70 11.84
CA ASN A 858 3.90 -61.05 11.36
C ASN A 858 3.24 -62.13 12.24
N GLN A 859 3.18 -61.90 13.56
CA GLN A 859 2.51 -62.79 14.51
C GLN A 859 0.98 -62.83 14.28
N MET A 860 0.37 -61.74 13.81
CA MET A 860 -1.07 -61.69 13.50
C MET A 860 -1.47 -62.56 12.30
N PHE A 861 -0.52 -62.92 11.44
CA PHE A 861 -0.76 -63.69 10.21
C PHE A 861 0.13 -64.95 10.14
N ASP A 862 0.21 -65.70 11.26
CA ASP A 862 0.87 -67.02 11.36
C ASP A 862 2.31 -67.10 10.80
N ASN A 863 3.08 -66.01 10.92
CA ASN A 863 4.46 -65.87 10.42
C ASN A 863 4.60 -65.95 8.88
N LEU A 864 3.54 -65.63 8.12
CA LEU A 864 3.55 -65.62 6.66
C LEU A 864 4.34 -64.47 6.02
N ILE A 865 4.71 -63.43 6.79
CA ILE A 865 5.31 -62.19 6.31
C ILE A 865 6.83 -62.18 6.52
N GLU A 866 7.58 -61.99 5.44
CA GLU A 866 9.03 -61.84 5.45
C GLU A 866 9.42 -60.39 5.09
N PHE A 867 9.89 -59.62 6.08
CA PHE A 867 10.41 -58.26 5.86
C PHE A 867 11.88 -58.29 5.40
N LYS A 868 12.18 -57.56 4.32
CA LYS A 868 13.54 -57.38 3.78
C LYS A 868 13.90 -55.91 3.69
N HIS A 869 14.89 -55.49 4.48
CA HIS A 869 15.41 -54.13 4.45
C HIS A 869 16.47 -53.97 3.35
N LYS A 870 16.08 -53.36 2.22
CA LYS A 870 16.96 -53.14 1.06
C LYS A 870 17.05 -51.65 0.70
N PRO A 871 18.15 -51.18 0.08
CA PRO A 871 18.18 -49.90 -0.60
C PRO A 871 17.31 -50.01 -1.85
N LEU A 872 16.09 -49.47 -1.79
CA LEU A 872 15.08 -49.59 -2.83
C LEU A 872 14.87 -48.28 -3.58
N GLU A 873 14.52 -48.41 -4.86
CA GLU A 873 13.90 -47.36 -5.67
C GLU A 873 12.56 -46.92 -5.06
N HIS A 874 12.06 -45.76 -5.47
CA HIS A 874 10.89 -45.13 -4.85
C HIS A 874 9.54 -45.71 -5.30
N ASP A 875 9.56 -46.75 -6.14
CA ASP A 875 8.36 -47.39 -6.69
C ASP A 875 7.55 -48.09 -5.61
N ARG A 876 6.22 -48.01 -5.72
CA ARG A 876 5.30 -48.58 -4.73
C ARG A 876 4.29 -49.49 -5.41
N TYR A 877 4.36 -50.78 -5.11
CA TYR A 877 3.51 -51.77 -5.76
C TYR A 877 3.29 -53.03 -4.92
N ILE A 878 2.24 -53.76 -5.26
CA ILE A 878 1.93 -55.11 -4.78
C ILE A 878 1.91 -56.02 -6.00
N LEU A 879 2.72 -57.07 -6.00
CA LEU A 879 2.71 -58.12 -7.00
C LEU A 879 2.12 -59.38 -6.38
N ILE A 880 1.05 -59.90 -6.97
CA ILE A 880 0.30 -61.06 -6.52
C ILE A 880 0.55 -62.20 -7.53
N THR A 881 0.91 -63.37 -7.04
CA THR A 881 1.00 -64.60 -7.82
C THR A 881 -0.14 -65.52 -7.41
N ARG A 882 -0.99 -65.91 -8.36
CA ARG A 882 -2.16 -66.76 -8.18
C ARG A 882 -1.77 -68.24 -8.10
N THR A 883 -2.72 -69.10 -7.71
CA THR A 883 -2.51 -70.56 -7.61
C THR A 883 -2.32 -71.25 -8.96
N ASP A 884 -2.89 -70.70 -10.03
CA ASP A 884 -2.76 -71.14 -11.42
C ASP A 884 -1.48 -70.61 -12.11
N GLY A 885 -0.71 -69.76 -11.44
CA GLY A 885 0.52 -69.15 -11.97
C GLY A 885 0.32 -67.79 -12.65
N GLU A 886 -0.92 -67.30 -12.79
CA GLU A 886 -1.18 -65.93 -13.24
C GLU A 886 -0.63 -64.91 -12.24
N LYS A 887 -0.27 -63.71 -12.74
CA LYS A 887 0.19 -62.61 -11.90
C LYS A 887 -0.77 -61.44 -11.99
N ALA A 888 -0.99 -60.76 -10.88
CA ALA A 888 -1.66 -59.47 -10.83
C ALA A 888 -0.73 -58.43 -10.20
N ARG A 889 -0.81 -57.17 -10.63
CA ARG A 889 0.04 -56.08 -10.13
C ARG A 889 -0.79 -54.87 -9.77
N ILE A 890 -0.59 -54.35 -8.57
CA ILE A 890 -1.20 -53.10 -8.09
C ILE A 890 -0.07 -52.08 -7.94
N ILE A 891 -0.16 -50.94 -8.61
CA ILE A 891 0.81 -49.84 -8.52
C ILE A 891 0.13 -48.67 -7.83
N LEU A 892 0.82 -48.07 -6.85
CA LEU A 892 0.30 -46.95 -6.05
C LEU A 892 1.13 -45.69 -6.29
N GLY A 893 0.50 -44.58 -6.66
CA GLY A 893 1.18 -43.30 -6.84
C GLY A 893 1.72 -42.73 -5.52
N ARG A 894 0.92 -42.83 -4.45
CA ARG A 894 1.30 -42.58 -3.06
C ARG A 894 1.39 -43.92 -2.33
N GLY A 895 2.21 -44.01 -1.27
CA GLY A 895 2.36 -45.27 -0.54
C GLY A 895 1.10 -45.65 0.20
N PHE A 896 1.17 -46.67 1.04
CA PHE A 896 0.01 -47.14 1.79
C PHE A 896 -0.64 -46.06 2.67
N ASP A 897 0.05 -44.93 2.89
CA ASP A 897 -0.40 -43.75 3.65
C ASP A 897 -1.36 -42.81 2.90
N PHE A 898 -1.86 -43.21 1.73
CA PHE A 898 -2.84 -42.40 1.00
C PHE A 898 -4.18 -42.28 1.73
N ILE A 899 -4.49 -43.21 2.65
CA ILE A 899 -5.58 -43.08 3.63
C ILE A 899 -4.95 -42.69 4.97
N GLN A 900 -5.34 -41.54 5.50
CA GLN A 900 -4.86 -41.03 6.78
C GLN A 900 -5.58 -41.70 7.96
N THR A 901 -5.01 -41.57 9.16
CA THR A 901 -5.58 -42.15 10.40
C THR A 901 -6.95 -41.58 10.78
N ASP A 902 -7.27 -40.37 10.31
CA ASP A 902 -8.60 -39.74 10.48
C ASP A 902 -9.61 -40.17 9.40
N GLY A 903 -9.22 -41.08 8.50
CA GLY A 903 -10.03 -41.58 7.40
C GLY A 903 -10.06 -40.68 6.16
N SER A 904 -9.35 -39.54 6.17
CA SER A 904 -9.23 -38.67 5.01
C SER A 904 -8.29 -39.27 3.96
N ILE A 905 -8.47 -38.87 2.69
CA ILE A 905 -7.70 -39.41 1.56
C ILE A 905 -6.78 -38.32 1.02
N ARG A 906 -5.52 -38.68 0.84
CA ARG A 906 -4.55 -37.90 0.06
C ARG A 906 -4.69 -38.25 -1.42
N PRO A 907 -4.64 -37.26 -2.35
CA PRO A 907 -4.70 -37.54 -3.77
C PRO A 907 -3.65 -38.57 -4.21
N THR A 908 -4.07 -39.56 -4.98
CA THR A 908 -3.21 -40.62 -5.53
C THR A 908 -3.88 -41.29 -6.72
N PHE A 909 -3.10 -41.99 -7.54
CA PHE A 909 -3.60 -42.95 -8.52
C PHE A 909 -3.29 -44.38 -8.07
N ILE A 910 -4.10 -45.33 -8.54
CA ILE A 910 -3.97 -46.76 -8.35
C ILE A 910 -4.14 -47.41 -9.72
N ILE A 911 -3.15 -48.20 -10.14
CA ILE A 911 -3.21 -49.00 -11.37
C ILE A 911 -3.30 -50.47 -10.96
N ILE A 912 -4.28 -51.19 -11.46
CA ILE A 912 -4.47 -52.61 -11.23
C ILE A 912 -4.34 -53.31 -12.58
N GLU A 913 -3.41 -54.25 -12.68
CA GLU A 913 -3.21 -55.10 -13.85
C GLU A 913 -3.54 -56.55 -13.47
N ASP A 914 -4.62 -57.11 -14.01
CA ASP A 914 -5.09 -58.48 -13.71
C ASP A 914 -5.77 -59.10 -14.96
N PRO A 915 -5.10 -60.02 -15.69
CA PRO A 915 -3.74 -60.52 -15.46
C PRO A 915 -2.65 -59.55 -15.96
N VAL A 916 -1.45 -59.62 -15.37
CA VAL A 916 -0.24 -58.99 -15.89
C VAL A 916 0.13 -59.68 -17.20
N LEU A 917 -0.20 -59.04 -18.31
CA LEU A 917 0.19 -59.50 -19.63
C LEU A 917 1.70 -59.34 -19.80
N SER A 918 2.39 -60.41 -20.19
CA SER A 918 3.81 -60.33 -20.54
C SER A 918 3.97 -59.42 -21.76
N LYS A 919 4.51 -58.21 -21.58
CA LYS A 919 5.10 -57.44 -22.67
C LYS A 919 6.50 -57.95 -22.97
#